data_AF-A0A453NJ55-F1
#
_entry.id   AF-A0A453NJ55-F1
#
_cell.length_a   1.000
_cell.length_b   1.000
_cell.length_c   1.000
_cell.angle_alpha   90.00
_cell.angle_beta   90.00
_cell.angle_gamma   90.00
#
_symmetry.space_group_name_H-M   'P 1'
#
loop_
_entity.id
_entity.type
_entity.pdbx_description
1 polymer ?
#
loop_
_entity_poly.entity_id
_entity_poly.type
_entity_poly.pdbx_seq_one_letter_code
_entity_poly.pdbx_strand_id
1 'polypeptide(L)'
;NIIPLHPRSSQQPIMLLQEIKVAVSAVFNVRSLPLANVKGEKSQTDIFRWLQSWFGFQKGNVANQREHLILLLANMHARLNPKSSSAPMLDERAVEELLAKTFESYLTWCKFLGRKSNIWLPSVKQEIQQHKLLYISLYLLIWGEASNLRLMPECLCYIFHHMSYELYGVLSGAVSLITGEKVRPAYGGEDESFLNKVVAPIYNEIYAEALKNKNGVSDHSTWRNYDDLNEFFWSADCFKLGWPMRLNNDFFFTSTKNKMSHETKIQNSQLPRGSSSAQNIVDSEVPDQSQQQTISVTSQQRWLGKTNFVEVRSFWHIFRSFDRLWTLLVLGLQILIIIAWHGLESPLQLLDPIFFEDILSIFITNAVLRVLQVVLDILFSWRTRGTMRSSQKLRFVIKLSLAVTWAIILPIFYSSSQNYKACSARRPKNFLGMFCLSKYMVAVAFYLTGNVIGMALFFVPAVSSYIETSTWRICNILSWWCQAPSYVGRGMHEGQVPLLKYTSFWTVLLSSKFIFSYYFEIKPLVEPTKEIMRVNVNIYEWHEFFPQVKSNAGAILAVWAPIILVYFMDTQIWYSVFCTIFGGMCGIVHHLGEIRTMGMVRSRFCTLPEVFNACLVPRSSPKEKKGILPSFLEKKIFKDLGKSERHDPTKFALVWNQIINSFRSEDLISNREMDLMTMPMSLEYRSGSIRWPLFLVAKKFSTAVDMAANFTGNSAQLFQRIKKDNYMFCAINDFYELTKSIFRFLVIGDVEKRVIAVIFAEIKKSIQNSSLLVDFKMDHLPLLVDKFERLAEILYSNKQGLQYEVTILLQDIIDTLIQDMLVDAQSVLDQINYSETLISDNDGAFDYYKPELFASISSISKIRFPFPASGPLKEQVKRLYLLLNTKEKAAEVPSNSEARRRISFFATSLFMDMPAAPKVRSMLSFSIVTPYFMEEVKFSDEELHSDQDEASILSYMQKIYPDEWTNFLERLGTNVKSEDIRYWASFRGQTLSRTVRGMMYYRKALRLQAFLDRTNDQELYKGPVGTEREQNKRNIHQSLSTELDALADMKFSYVISCQKFGEQKSNGDAHAQDIIDLMARYPALRVAYIEEKEIIVDNMPHKVYSSVLIKAENNLDQVIILA
;
A
#
# COMPACT_ATOMS: atom_id res chain seq x y z
N ASN A 1 -9.81 -17.01 8.96
CA ASN A 1 -9.23 -16.13 9.99
C ASN A 1 -9.13 -16.83 11.36
N ILE A 2 -9.57 -18.10 11.51
CA ILE A 2 -9.55 -18.84 12.79
C ILE A 2 -10.19 -17.99 13.89
N ILE A 3 -11.35 -17.42 13.58
CA ILE A 3 -12.17 -16.66 14.50
C ILE A 3 -13.38 -17.54 14.83
N PRO A 4 -13.60 -17.83 16.12
CA PRO A 4 -14.75 -18.61 16.57
C PRO A 4 -16.07 -17.82 16.44
N LEU A 5 -16.59 -17.75 15.22
CA LEU A 5 -17.82 -17.02 14.85
C LEU A 5 -19.10 -17.88 14.93
N HIS A 6 -19.08 -18.91 15.78
CA HIS A 6 -20.25 -19.78 15.95
C HIS A 6 -21.24 -19.16 16.96
N PRO A 7 -22.56 -19.27 16.76
CA PRO A 7 -23.56 -18.76 17.71
C PRO A 7 -23.42 -19.29 19.14
N ARG A 8 -22.83 -20.50 19.31
CA ARG A 8 -22.54 -21.11 20.63
C ARG A 8 -21.32 -20.50 21.33
N SER A 9 -20.50 -19.71 20.63
CA SER A 9 -19.32 -19.01 21.15
C SER A 9 -19.63 -17.58 21.61
N SER A 10 -20.86 -17.32 22.07
CA SER A 10 -21.39 -15.98 22.36
C SER A 10 -20.64 -15.20 23.46
N GLN A 11 -19.78 -15.86 24.23
CA GLN A 11 -18.98 -15.26 25.29
C GLN A 11 -17.64 -14.67 24.80
N GLN A 12 -17.24 -14.92 23.55
CA GLN A 12 -15.97 -14.41 23.06
C GLN A 12 -16.04 -12.92 22.67
N PRO A 13 -14.97 -12.14 22.90
CA PRO A 13 -14.97 -10.68 22.68
C PRO A 13 -15.42 -10.24 21.29
N ILE A 14 -15.08 -11.02 20.26
CA ILE A 14 -15.45 -10.73 18.87
C ILE A 14 -16.95 -10.90 18.60
N MET A 15 -17.60 -11.86 19.27
CA MET A 15 -19.04 -12.06 19.18
C MET A 15 -19.83 -10.99 19.95
N LEU A 16 -19.19 -10.15 20.76
CA LEU A 16 -19.84 -9.00 21.41
C LEU A 16 -20.11 -7.85 20.43
N LEU A 17 -19.33 -7.74 19.36
CA LEU A 17 -19.49 -6.71 18.33
C LEU A 17 -20.84 -6.87 17.60
N GLN A 18 -21.62 -5.79 17.54
CA GLN A 18 -22.98 -5.82 17.00
C GLN A 18 -23.02 -6.18 15.51
N GLU A 19 -22.04 -5.75 14.75
CA GLU A 19 -21.93 -6.00 13.31
C GLU A 19 -21.71 -7.47 13.01
N ILE A 20 -20.96 -8.15 13.88
CA ILE A 20 -20.72 -9.59 13.78
C ILE A 20 -22.00 -10.34 14.16
N LYS A 21 -22.69 -9.95 15.23
CA LYS A 21 -23.99 -10.54 15.62
C LYS A 21 -25.01 -10.47 14.48
N VAL A 22 -25.11 -9.31 13.84
CA VAL A 22 -26.04 -9.07 12.73
C VAL A 22 -25.66 -9.88 11.48
N ALA A 23 -24.37 -9.94 11.13
CA ALA A 23 -23.89 -10.75 10.00
C ALA A 23 -24.09 -12.26 10.24
N VAL A 24 -23.79 -12.75 11.45
CA VAL A 24 -24.04 -14.14 11.85
C VAL A 24 -25.53 -14.45 11.76
N SER A 25 -26.40 -13.60 12.33
CA SER A 25 -27.86 -13.78 12.25
C SER A 25 -28.36 -13.91 10.80
N ALA A 26 -27.82 -13.10 9.87
CA ALA A 26 -28.19 -13.15 8.46
C ALA A 26 -27.75 -14.46 7.76
N VAL A 27 -26.55 -14.96 8.04
CA VAL A 27 -26.02 -16.21 7.43
C VAL A 27 -26.72 -17.45 7.98
N PHE A 28 -27.18 -17.41 9.23
CA PHE A 28 -27.92 -18.50 9.87
C PHE A 28 -29.43 -18.46 9.60
N ASN A 29 -29.92 -17.48 8.83
CA ASN A 29 -31.34 -17.42 8.45
C ASN A 29 -31.65 -18.38 7.30
N VAL A 30 -32.09 -19.60 7.63
CA VAL A 30 -32.44 -20.67 6.68
C VAL A 30 -33.93 -21.00 6.62
N ARG A 31 -34.81 -20.17 7.20
CA ARG A 31 -36.24 -20.49 7.41
C ARG A 31 -37.05 -20.75 6.13
N SER A 32 -36.70 -20.09 5.03
CA SER A 32 -37.38 -20.16 3.72
C SER A 32 -36.74 -21.16 2.73
N LEU A 33 -35.71 -21.91 3.13
CA LEU A 33 -35.02 -22.84 2.25
C LEU A 33 -35.72 -24.22 2.18
N PRO A 34 -35.71 -24.90 1.02
CA PRO A 34 -36.18 -26.28 0.91
C PRO A 34 -35.45 -27.23 1.88
N LEU A 35 -36.18 -28.23 2.40
CA LEU A 35 -35.60 -29.25 3.28
C LEU A 35 -34.47 -30.01 2.54
N ALA A 36 -33.26 -29.91 3.08
CA ALA A 36 -32.12 -30.71 2.66
C ALA A 36 -31.99 -31.96 3.55
N ASN A 37 -31.47 -33.06 3.00
CA ASN A 37 -31.15 -34.28 3.75
C ASN A 37 -29.87 -34.08 4.60
N VAL A 38 -29.91 -33.17 5.56
CA VAL A 38 -28.78 -32.91 6.47
C VAL A 38 -28.80 -33.98 7.58
N LYS A 39 -27.81 -34.88 7.59
CA LYS A 39 -27.57 -35.78 8.73
C LYS A 39 -26.99 -34.95 9.91
N GLY A 40 -27.83 -34.50 10.85
CA GLY A 40 -27.39 -33.76 12.05
C GLY A 40 -28.48 -32.91 12.75
N GLU A 41 -28.16 -32.32 13.91
CA GLU A 41 -29.06 -31.45 14.69
C GLU A 41 -29.56 -30.25 13.85
N LYS A 42 -30.88 -30.05 13.75
CA LYS A 42 -31.52 -28.90 13.07
C LYS A 42 -31.04 -27.52 13.55
N SER A 43 -30.46 -27.44 14.76
CA SER A 43 -29.97 -26.20 15.39
C SER A 43 -28.63 -25.67 14.86
N GLN A 44 -27.96 -26.40 13.95
CA GLN A 44 -26.64 -26.05 13.41
C GLN A 44 -26.63 -25.71 11.90
N THR A 45 -27.80 -25.60 11.28
CA THR A 45 -27.91 -25.43 9.81
C THR A 45 -27.80 -23.96 9.43
N ASP A 46 -26.78 -23.61 8.65
CA ASP A 46 -26.60 -22.29 8.02
C ASP A 46 -26.65 -22.40 6.49
N ILE A 47 -26.58 -21.25 5.79
CA ILE A 47 -26.58 -21.20 4.32
C ILE A 47 -25.46 -22.06 3.70
N PHE A 48 -24.28 -22.10 4.30
CA PHE A 48 -23.13 -22.83 3.78
C PHE A 48 -23.27 -24.35 3.96
N ARG A 49 -23.79 -24.80 5.10
CA ARG A 49 -24.15 -26.21 5.36
C ARG A 49 -25.26 -26.68 4.43
N TRP A 50 -26.23 -25.80 4.15
CA TRP A 50 -27.27 -26.11 3.16
C TRP A 50 -26.66 -26.28 1.76
N LEU A 51 -25.84 -25.34 1.29
CA LEU A 51 -25.14 -25.47 -0.01
C LEU A 51 -24.22 -26.71 -0.06
N GLN A 52 -23.51 -27.01 1.03
CA GLN A 52 -22.69 -28.22 1.16
C GLN A 52 -23.51 -29.48 0.90
N SER A 53 -24.70 -29.59 1.49
CA SER A 53 -25.55 -30.78 1.33
C SER A 53 -26.07 -31.01 -0.09
N TRP A 54 -26.21 -29.94 -0.88
CA TRP A 54 -26.71 -30.01 -2.25
C TRP A 54 -25.59 -30.21 -3.28
N PHE A 55 -24.47 -29.51 -3.13
CA PHE A 55 -23.39 -29.46 -4.13
C PHE A 55 -22.12 -30.23 -3.73
N GLY A 56 -22.04 -30.75 -2.50
CA GLY A 56 -20.95 -31.61 -2.04
C GLY A 56 -19.59 -30.91 -1.90
N PHE A 57 -19.57 -29.70 -1.33
CA PHE A 57 -18.34 -28.96 -1.02
C PHE A 57 -17.57 -29.54 0.19
N GLN A 58 -16.24 -29.39 0.21
CA GLN A 58 -15.36 -29.82 1.30
C GLN A 58 -15.72 -29.13 2.63
N LYS A 59 -15.65 -29.88 3.74
CA LYS A 59 -15.97 -29.37 5.08
C LYS A 59 -15.07 -28.20 5.51
N GLY A 60 -13.77 -28.26 5.19
CA GLY A 60 -12.82 -27.19 5.47
C GLY A 60 -13.16 -25.90 4.72
N ASN A 61 -13.38 -25.99 3.41
CA ASN A 61 -13.78 -24.86 2.57
C ASN A 61 -15.07 -24.18 3.07
N VAL A 62 -16.10 -24.98 3.40
CA VAL A 62 -17.38 -24.51 3.96
C VAL A 62 -17.17 -23.70 5.25
N ALA A 63 -16.34 -24.19 6.17
CA ALA A 63 -16.04 -23.47 7.41
C ALA A 63 -15.29 -22.16 7.15
N ASN A 64 -14.32 -22.17 6.23
CA ASN A 64 -13.48 -21.01 5.89
C ASN A 64 -14.26 -19.91 5.18
N GLN A 65 -15.05 -20.26 4.16
CA GLN A 65 -15.83 -19.29 3.38
C GLN A 65 -16.97 -18.69 4.20
N ARG A 66 -17.54 -19.46 5.14
CA ARG A 66 -18.50 -18.94 6.11
C ARG A 66 -17.89 -17.85 6.97
N GLU A 67 -16.72 -18.12 7.55
CA GLU A 67 -16.00 -17.13 8.36
C GLU A 67 -15.67 -15.89 7.53
N HIS A 68 -15.21 -16.09 6.29
CA HIS A 68 -14.87 -15.02 5.36
C HIS A 68 -16.07 -14.13 5.04
N LEU A 69 -17.23 -14.71 4.68
CA LEU A 69 -18.43 -13.95 4.35
C LEU A 69 -18.94 -13.15 5.55
N ILE A 70 -18.95 -13.74 6.76
CA ILE A 70 -19.38 -13.04 7.98
C ILE A 70 -18.53 -11.80 8.21
N LEU A 71 -17.20 -11.89 8.06
CA LEU A 71 -16.30 -10.76 8.24
C LEU A 71 -16.45 -9.70 7.13
N LEU A 72 -16.67 -10.12 5.88
CA LEU A 72 -16.95 -9.17 4.79
C LEU A 72 -18.23 -8.38 5.06
N LEU A 73 -19.31 -9.07 5.43
CA LEU A 73 -20.60 -8.44 5.75
C LEU A 73 -20.50 -7.54 6.97
N ALA A 74 -19.86 -7.99 8.06
CA ALA A 74 -19.66 -7.18 9.27
C ALA A 74 -18.86 -5.92 8.96
N ASN A 75 -17.76 -6.04 8.19
CA ASN A 75 -16.95 -4.89 7.79
C ASN A 75 -17.70 -3.93 6.86
N MET A 76 -18.50 -4.43 5.91
CA MET A 76 -19.32 -3.60 5.03
C MET A 76 -20.44 -2.88 5.79
N HIS A 77 -21.14 -3.61 6.66
CA HIS A 77 -22.15 -3.05 7.53
C HIS A 77 -21.59 -1.94 8.43
N ALA A 78 -20.42 -2.17 9.04
CA ALA A 78 -19.74 -1.16 9.87
C ALA A 78 -19.42 0.14 9.11
N ARG A 79 -19.14 0.07 7.81
CA ARG A 79 -18.82 1.25 6.97
C ARG A 79 -20.02 2.09 6.61
N LEU A 80 -21.21 1.49 6.53
CA LEU A 80 -22.44 2.19 6.16
C LEU A 80 -23.05 3.03 7.30
N ASN A 81 -22.36 3.11 8.45
CA ASN A 81 -22.74 3.86 9.65
C ASN A 81 -24.21 3.64 10.07
N PRO A 82 -24.65 2.39 10.28
CA PRO A 82 -25.96 2.14 10.87
C PRO A 82 -26.00 2.80 12.26
N LYS A 83 -27.03 3.62 12.53
CA LYS A 83 -27.21 4.22 13.87
C LYS A 83 -27.13 3.11 14.89
N SER A 84 -26.18 3.22 15.83
CA SER A 84 -25.70 2.14 16.69
C SER A 84 -26.72 1.64 17.73
N SER A 85 -28.00 1.98 17.60
CA SER A 85 -29.01 1.77 18.64
C SER A 85 -30.38 1.27 18.18
N SER A 86 -30.66 0.98 16.88
CA SER A 86 -32.06 0.72 16.49
C SER A 86 -32.39 -0.37 15.46
N ALA A 87 -31.46 -1.23 15.01
CA ALA A 87 -31.85 -2.33 14.11
C ALA A 87 -31.07 -3.64 14.37
N PRO A 88 -31.75 -4.77 14.70
CA PRO A 88 -31.14 -6.09 14.80
C PRO A 88 -30.92 -6.76 13.43
N MET A 89 -31.00 -6.01 12.33
CA MET A 89 -31.04 -6.53 10.96
C MET A 89 -29.90 -5.96 10.10
N LEU A 90 -29.36 -6.81 9.22
CA LEU A 90 -28.26 -6.46 8.33
C LEU A 90 -28.73 -5.43 7.29
N ASP A 91 -27.97 -4.34 7.17
CA ASP A 91 -28.24 -3.28 6.17
C ASP A 91 -28.22 -3.88 4.75
N GLU A 92 -29.33 -3.74 4.03
CA GLU A 92 -29.48 -4.30 2.69
C GLU A 92 -28.44 -3.75 1.70
N ARG A 93 -28.02 -2.48 1.88
CA ARG A 93 -27.00 -1.84 1.04
C ARG A 93 -25.65 -2.56 1.11
N ALA A 94 -25.32 -3.16 2.26
CA ALA A 94 -24.08 -3.94 2.42
C ALA A 94 -24.09 -5.17 1.52
N VAL A 95 -25.24 -5.85 1.44
CA VAL A 95 -25.41 -7.06 0.62
C VAL A 95 -25.43 -6.69 -0.87
N GLU A 96 -26.06 -5.57 -1.23
CA GLU A 96 -26.09 -5.08 -2.61
C GLU A 96 -24.72 -4.67 -3.13
N GLU A 97 -23.95 -3.91 -2.34
CA GLU A 97 -22.58 -3.54 -2.71
C GLU A 97 -21.69 -4.79 -2.83
N LEU A 98 -21.87 -5.79 -1.96
CA LEU A 98 -21.10 -7.03 -2.03
C LEU A 98 -21.47 -7.82 -3.30
N LEU A 99 -22.77 -7.97 -3.57
CA LEU A 99 -23.28 -8.65 -4.77
C LEU A 99 -22.74 -8.00 -6.05
N ALA A 100 -22.80 -6.68 -6.13
CA ALA A 100 -22.33 -5.93 -7.29
C ALA A 100 -20.83 -6.15 -7.52
N LYS A 101 -20.02 -6.10 -6.47
CA LYS A 101 -18.56 -6.34 -6.54
C LYS A 101 -18.22 -7.79 -6.90
N THR A 102 -18.90 -8.76 -6.30
CA THR A 102 -18.62 -10.18 -6.54
C THR A 102 -18.97 -10.59 -7.97
N PHE A 103 -20.03 -10.04 -8.55
CA PHE A 103 -20.55 -10.47 -9.86
C PHE A 103 -20.26 -9.52 -11.03
N GLU A 104 -19.47 -8.45 -10.83
CA GLU A 104 -19.12 -7.50 -11.90
C GLU A 104 -18.49 -8.22 -13.12
N SER A 105 -17.49 -9.08 -12.88
CA SER A 105 -16.83 -9.87 -13.91
C SER A 105 -17.80 -10.84 -14.60
N TYR A 106 -18.63 -11.54 -13.84
CA TYR A 106 -19.62 -12.48 -14.37
C TYR A 106 -20.68 -11.79 -15.24
N LEU A 107 -21.21 -10.64 -14.80
CA LEU A 107 -22.18 -9.86 -15.56
C LEU A 107 -21.56 -9.32 -16.86
N THR A 108 -20.29 -8.92 -16.81
CA THR A 108 -19.54 -8.46 -17.99
C THR A 108 -19.28 -9.60 -18.97
N TRP A 109 -18.89 -10.78 -18.48
CA TRP A 109 -18.73 -11.99 -19.27
C TRP A 109 -20.03 -12.44 -19.94
N CYS A 110 -21.17 -12.40 -19.21
CA CYS A 110 -22.49 -12.69 -19.78
C CYS A 110 -22.85 -11.71 -20.91
N LYS A 111 -22.63 -10.40 -20.70
CA LYS A 111 -22.84 -9.37 -21.73
C LYS A 111 -21.96 -9.59 -22.95
N PHE A 112 -20.69 -9.93 -22.74
CA PHE A 112 -19.73 -10.20 -23.82
C PHE A 112 -20.16 -11.39 -24.70
N LEU A 113 -20.64 -12.47 -24.08
CA LEU A 113 -21.14 -13.66 -24.79
C LEU A 113 -22.61 -13.52 -25.27
N GLY A 114 -23.28 -12.40 -25.01
CA GLY A 114 -24.69 -12.18 -25.37
C GLY A 114 -25.67 -13.10 -24.63
N ARG A 115 -25.34 -13.51 -23.40
CA ARG A 115 -26.15 -14.39 -22.54
C ARG A 115 -26.83 -13.60 -21.41
N LYS A 116 -28.00 -14.06 -20.97
CA LYS A 116 -28.69 -13.54 -19.78
C LYS A 116 -28.03 -14.08 -18.51
N SER A 117 -28.01 -13.30 -17.43
CA SER A 117 -27.50 -13.75 -16.13
C SER A 117 -28.50 -14.70 -15.45
N ASN A 118 -28.01 -15.80 -14.89
CA ASN A 118 -28.81 -16.78 -14.13
C ASN A 118 -29.01 -16.39 -12.65
N ILE A 119 -28.66 -15.17 -12.24
CA ILE A 119 -28.95 -14.67 -10.90
C ILE A 119 -30.42 -14.23 -10.87
N TRP A 120 -31.27 -15.03 -10.23
CA TRP A 120 -32.69 -14.75 -10.07
C TRP A 120 -33.02 -14.33 -8.64
N LEU A 121 -33.82 -13.27 -8.48
CA LEU A 121 -34.26 -12.76 -7.18
C LEU A 121 -35.79 -12.86 -7.05
N PRO A 122 -36.33 -13.31 -5.91
CA PRO A 122 -37.76 -13.42 -5.68
C PRO A 122 -38.44 -12.05 -5.52
N SER A 123 -39.76 -12.00 -5.67
CA SER A 123 -40.55 -10.77 -5.46
C SER A 123 -40.73 -10.42 -3.97
N VAL A 124 -40.53 -11.37 -3.06
CA VAL A 124 -40.73 -11.19 -1.61
C VAL A 124 -39.51 -10.55 -0.97
N LYS A 125 -39.66 -9.33 -0.44
CA LYS A 125 -38.56 -8.53 0.13
C LYS A 125 -37.71 -9.26 1.18
N GLN A 126 -38.33 -10.07 2.04
CA GLN A 126 -37.61 -10.81 3.09
C GLN A 126 -36.73 -11.94 2.54
N GLU A 127 -37.06 -12.50 1.37
CA GLU A 127 -36.32 -13.60 0.74
C GLU A 127 -35.23 -13.08 -0.21
N ILE A 128 -35.35 -11.84 -0.70
CA ILE A 128 -34.35 -11.21 -1.58
C ILE A 128 -32.97 -11.21 -0.92
N GLN A 129 -32.88 -10.78 0.34
CA GLN A 129 -31.59 -10.73 1.05
C GLN A 129 -30.97 -12.14 1.18
N GLN A 130 -31.79 -13.14 1.49
CA GLN A 130 -31.33 -14.53 1.60
C GLN A 130 -30.83 -15.08 0.25
N HIS A 131 -31.55 -14.81 -0.85
CA HIS A 131 -31.13 -15.22 -2.20
C HIS A 131 -29.84 -14.55 -2.64
N LYS A 132 -29.70 -13.24 -2.40
CA LYS A 132 -28.44 -12.51 -2.65
C LYS A 132 -27.28 -13.18 -1.89
N LEU A 133 -27.46 -13.50 -0.61
CA LEU A 133 -26.45 -14.20 0.21
C LEU A 133 -26.17 -15.63 -0.29
N LEU A 134 -27.17 -16.36 -0.78
CA LEU A 134 -27.00 -17.70 -1.35
C LEU A 134 -26.11 -17.69 -2.59
N TYR A 135 -26.34 -16.79 -3.55
CA TYR A 135 -25.48 -16.69 -4.73
C TYR A 135 -24.05 -16.28 -4.38
N ILE A 136 -23.89 -15.32 -3.47
CA ILE A 136 -22.55 -14.91 -2.97
C ILE A 136 -21.86 -16.10 -2.31
N SER A 137 -22.55 -16.83 -1.44
CA SER A 137 -22.01 -18.00 -0.74
C SER A 137 -21.63 -19.11 -1.71
N LEU A 138 -22.45 -19.37 -2.72
CA LEU A 138 -22.15 -20.34 -3.78
C LEU A 138 -20.89 -19.95 -4.56
N TYR A 139 -20.77 -18.68 -4.97
CA TYR A 139 -19.59 -18.20 -5.67
C TYR A 139 -18.32 -18.32 -4.79
N LEU A 140 -18.40 -17.96 -3.51
CA LEU A 140 -17.27 -18.10 -2.58
C LEU A 140 -16.86 -19.56 -2.36
N LEU A 141 -17.81 -20.50 -2.33
CA LEU A 141 -17.52 -21.92 -2.24
C LEU A 141 -16.83 -22.45 -3.51
N ILE A 142 -17.34 -22.08 -4.68
CA ILE A 142 -16.71 -22.37 -5.99
C ILE A 142 -15.28 -21.82 -6.02
N TRP A 143 -15.11 -20.54 -5.66
CA TRP A 143 -13.80 -19.89 -5.59
C TRP A 143 -12.88 -20.59 -4.60
N GLY A 144 -13.40 -20.98 -3.44
CA GLY A 144 -12.69 -21.67 -2.38
C GLY A 144 -12.10 -23.02 -2.81
N GLU A 145 -12.84 -23.83 -3.56
CA GLU A 145 -12.38 -25.15 -4.04
C GLU A 145 -11.76 -25.15 -5.43
N ALA A 146 -11.82 -24.04 -6.17
CA ALA A 146 -11.28 -23.93 -7.53
C ALA A 146 -9.75 -24.15 -7.65
N SER A 147 -8.99 -24.09 -6.55
CA SER A 147 -7.52 -24.30 -6.57
C SER A 147 -6.84 -23.47 -7.68
N ASN A 148 -6.04 -24.09 -8.55
CA ASN A 148 -5.36 -23.43 -9.68
C ASN A 148 -6.31 -22.86 -10.75
N LEU A 149 -7.60 -23.28 -10.78
CA LEU A 149 -8.59 -22.73 -11.72
C LEU A 149 -8.92 -21.26 -11.44
N ARG A 150 -8.52 -20.71 -10.27
CA ARG A 150 -8.64 -19.28 -9.96
C ARG A 150 -7.89 -18.37 -10.93
N LEU A 151 -6.87 -18.90 -11.61
CA LEU A 151 -6.14 -18.20 -12.66
C LEU A 151 -6.92 -18.14 -13.98
N MET A 152 -8.08 -18.79 -14.06
CA MET A 152 -8.96 -18.84 -15.23
C MET A 152 -10.33 -18.21 -14.89
N PRO A 153 -10.44 -16.87 -14.78
CA PRO A 153 -11.66 -16.21 -14.33
C PRO A 153 -12.89 -16.49 -15.21
N GLU A 154 -12.73 -16.66 -16.52
CA GLU A 154 -13.85 -16.98 -17.41
C GLU A 154 -14.31 -18.43 -17.27
N CYS A 155 -13.40 -19.36 -16.94
CA CYS A 155 -13.76 -20.72 -16.53
C CYS A 155 -14.62 -20.71 -15.26
N LEU A 156 -14.28 -19.87 -14.29
CA LEU A 156 -15.09 -19.71 -13.08
C LEU A 156 -16.45 -19.08 -13.37
N CYS A 157 -16.53 -18.12 -14.29
CA CYS A 157 -17.81 -17.57 -14.75
C CYS A 157 -18.68 -18.66 -15.40
N TYR A 158 -18.09 -19.56 -16.19
CA TYR A 158 -18.80 -20.70 -16.77
C TYR A 158 -19.33 -21.67 -15.71
N ILE A 159 -18.49 -22.08 -14.74
CA ILE A 159 -18.90 -22.96 -13.63
C ILE A 159 -20.04 -22.31 -12.83
N PHE A 160 -19.88 -21.03 -12.45
CA PHE A 160 -20.91 -20.30 -11.72
C PHE A 160 -22.20 -20.13 -12.53
N HIS A 161 -22.12 -19.90 -13.85
CA HIS A 161 -23.29 -19.76 -14.71
C HIS A 161 -24.19 -21.00 -14.65
N HIS A 162 -23.60 -22.19 -14.70
CA HIS A 162 -24.35 -23.44 -14.63
C HIS A 162 -24.84 -23.77 -13.21
N MET A 163 -23.98 -23.63 -12.20
CA MET A 163 -24.37 -23.91 -10.82
C MET A 163 -25.43 -22.93 -10.29
N SER A 164 -25.41 -21.66 -10.72
CA SER A 164 -26.47 -20.70 -10.38
C SER A 164 -27.82 -21.07 -11.01
N TYR A 165 -27.81 -21.64 -12.22
CA TYR A 165 -29.02 -22.18 -12.84
C TYR A 165 -29.56 -23.40 -12.09
N GLU A 166 -28.70 -24.31 -11.65
CA GLU A 166 -29.10 -25.45 -10.81
C GLU A 166 -29.65 -25.00 -9.45
N LEU A 167 -29.01 -24.02 -8.81
CA LEU A 167 -29.49 -23.42 -7.56
C LEU A 167 -30.89 -22.84 -7.74
N TYR A 168 -31.16 -22.13 -8.83
CA TYR A 168 -32.49 -21.63 -9.15
C TYR A 168 -33.52 -22.75 -9.30
N GLY A 169 -33.15 -23.86 -9.96
CA GLY A 169 -34.00 -25.05 -10.10
C GLY A 169 -34.35 -25.68 -8.75
N VAL A 170 -33.37 -25.78 -7.84
CA VAL A 170 -33.56 -26.29 -6.47
C VAL A 170 -34.49 -25.37 -5.65
N LEU A 171 -34.27 -24.05 -5.71
CA LEU A 171 -35.07 -23.07 -4.98
C LEU A 171 -36.51 -22.98 -5.48
N SER A 172 -36.72 -23.10 -6.80
CA SER A 172 -38.06 -23.07 -7.41
C SER A 172 -38.83 -24.38 -7.22
N GLY A 173 -38.21 -25.43 -6.67
CA GLY A 173 -38.80 -26.75 -6.55
C GLY A 173 -39.16 -27.37 -7.91
N ALA A 174 -38.44 -26.98 -8.97
CA ALA A 174 -38.73 -27.43 -10.32
C ALA A 174 -38.65 -28.96 -10.39
N VAL A 175 -39.62 -29.56 -11.07
CA VAL A 175 -39.65 -31.00 -11.33
C VAL A 175 -39.12 -31.22 -12.75
N SER A 176 -38.16 -32.12 -12.90
CA SER A 176 -37.65 -32.50 -14.20
C SER A 176 -38.78 -33.07 -15.05
N LEU A 177 -39.04 -32.47 -16.21
CA LEU A 177 -40.08 -32.92 -17.14
C LEU A 177 -39.83 -34.35 -17.67
N ILE A 178 -38.60 -34.84 -17.56
CA ILE A 178 -38.16 -36.14 -18.09
C ILE A 178 -38.22 -37.23 -17.02
N THR A 179 -37.91 -36.91 -15.75
CA THR A 179 -37.78 -37.91 -14.68
C THR A 179 -38.89 -37.85 -13.64
N GLY A 180 -39.70 -36.78 -13.59
CA GLY A 180 -40.76 -36.61 -12.58
C GLY A 180 -40.24 -36.34 -11.16
N GLU A 181 -38.91 -36.28 -10.96
CA GLU A 181 -38.27 -35.98 -9.69
C GLU A 181 -37.92 -34.49 -9.56
N LYS A 182 -37.80 -34.01 -8.32
CA LYS A 182 -37.29 -32.65 -8.03
C LYS A 182 -35.88 -32.51 -8.61
N VAL A 183 -35.60 -31.39 -9.26
CA VAL A 183 -34.29 -31.06 -9.83
C VAL A 183 -33.21 -31.16 -8.74
N ARG A 184 -32.22 -32.01 -8.98
CA ARG A 184 -31.00 -32.14 -8.18
C ARG A 184 -29.82 -31.59 -8.99
N PRO A 185 -28.81 -30.99 -8.33
CA PRO A 185 -27.59 -30.59 -9.02
C PRO A 185 -26.94 -31.77 -9.72
N ALA A 186 -26.45 -31.59 -10.94
CA ALA A 186 -25.96 -32.66 -11.79
C ALA A 186 -24.72 -33.37 -11.22
N TYR A 187 -23.95 -32.64 -10.41
CA TYR A 187 -22.78 -33.15 -9.69
C TYR A 187 -23.00 -33.34 -8.19
N GLY A 188 -24.19 -33.03 -7.67
CA GLY A 188 -24.47 -33.01 -6.24
C GLY A 188 -24.84 -34.37 -5.62
N GLY A 189 -24.87 -34.42 -4.28
CA GLY A 189 -25.39 -35.56 -3.51
C GLY A 189 -24.37 -36.46 -2.82
N GLU A 190 -23.09 -36.35 -3.17
CA GLU A 190 -21.98 -37.06 -2.51
C GLU A 190 -21.01 -36.07 -1.85
N ASP A 191 -20.35 -36.48 -0.76
CA ASP A 191 -19.31 -35.69 -0.10
C ASP A 191 -18.15 -35.42 -1.09
N GLU A 192 -17.68 -34.18 -1.15
CA GLU A 192 -16.55 -33.73 -1.99
C GLU A 192 -16.76 -33.91 -3.51
N SER A 193 -18.01 -34.02 -3.95
CA SER A 193 -18.36 -34.23 -5.35
C SER A 193 -18.01 -33.04 -6.25
N PHE A 194 -18.06 -31.79 -5.76
CA PHE A 194 -17.65 -30.62 -6.53
C PHE A 194 -16.16 -30.68 -6.91
N LEU A 195 -15.28 -30.93 -5.93
CA LEU A 195 -13.86 -31.06 -6.16
C LEU A 195 -13.55 -32.19 -7.15
N ASN A 196 -14.14 -33.37 -6.93
CA ASN A 196 -13.83 -34.57 -7.71
C ASN A 196 -14.43 -34.56 -9.13
N LYS A 197 -15.65 -34.03 -9.31
CA LYS A 197 -16.38 -34.11 -10.59
C LYS A 197 -16.33 -32.82 -11.43
N VAL A 198 -16.05 -31.67 -10.81
CA VAL A 198 -15.96 -30.37 -11.52
C VAL A 198 -14.53 -29.87 -11.62
N VAL A 199 -13.81 -29.77 -10.49
CA VAL A 199 -12.47 -29.17 -10.45
C VAL A 199 -11.41 -30.11 -11.00
N ALA A 200 -11.37 -31.36 -10.52
CA ALA A 200 -10.32 -32.32 -10.87
C ALA A 200 -10.20 -32.60 -12.38
N PRO A 201 -11.29 -32.76 -13.18
CA PRO A 201 -11.16 -32.98 -14.62
C PRO A 201 -10.46 -31.84 -15.36
N ILE A 202 -10.75 -30.58 -14.99
CA ILE A 202 -10.12 -29.40 -15.60
C ILE A 202 -8.67 -29.27 -15.12
N TYR A 203 -8.44 -29.49 -13.82
CA TYR A 203 -7.10 -29.49 -13.25
C TYR A 203 -6.19 -30.55 -13.89
N ASN A 204 -6.69 -31.76 -14.12
CA ASN A 204 -5.93 -32.84 -14.74
C ASN A 204 -5.48 -32.49 -16.16
N GLU A 205 -6.29 -31.74 -16.91
CA GLU A 205 -5.92 -31.26 -18.24
C GLU A 205 -4.82 -30.19 -18.16
N ILE A 206 -4.93 -29.25 -17.21
CA ILE A 206 -3.88 -28.25 -16.93
C ILE A 206 -2.58 -28.93 -16.53
N TYR A 207 -2.65 -29.92 -15.63
CA TYR A 207 -1.50 -30.69 -15.18
C TYR A 207 -0.83 -31.43 -16.35
N ALA A 208 -1.63 -32.09 -17.21
CA ALA A 208 -1.14 -32.77 -18.40
C ALA A 208 -0.47 -31.82 -19.41
N GLU A 209 -0.98 -30.59 -19.58
CA GLU A 209 -0.33 -29.54 -20.39
C GLU A 209 0.94 -29.01 -19.73
N ALA A 210 0.94 -28.79 -18.42
CA ALA A 210 2.11 -28.32 -17.67
C ALA A 210 3.27 -29.30 -17.75
N LEU A 211 3.02 -30.62 -17.73
CA LEU A 211 4.06 -31.63 -17.92
C LEU A 211 4.75 -31.54 -19.28
N LYS A 212 4.06 -31.07 -20.34
CA LYS A 212 4.69 -30.86 -21.65
C LYS A 212 5.75 -29.77 -21.64
N ASN A 213 5.73 -28.87 -20.66
CA ASN A 213 6.69 -27.78 -20.50
C ASN A 213 8.13 -28.29 -20.27
N LYS A 214 8.32 -29.53 -19.79
CA LYS A 214 9.64 -30.12 -19.48
C LYS A 214 10.57 -29.15 -18.72
N ASN A 215 10.08 -28.57 -17.61
CA ASN A 215 10.80 -27.59 -16.79
C ASN A 215 11.33 -26.35 -17.56
N GLY A 216 10.62 -25.91 -18.60
CA GLY A 216 10.95 -24.71 -19.37
C GLY A 216 11.87 -24.96 -20.58
N VAL A 217 12.20 -26.22 -20.87
CA VAL A 217 13.06 -26.60 -22.00
C VAL A 217 12.27 -26.72 -23.31
N SER A 218 10.95 -26.94 -23.25
CA SER A 218 10.13 -27.06 -24.46
C SER A 218 9.76 -25.69 -25.04
N ASP A 219 9.72 -25.59 -26.37
CA ASP A 219 9.21 -24.40 -27.05
C ASP A 219 7.81 -24.02 -26.54
N HIS A 220 7.60 -22.73 -26.27
CA HIS A 220 6.30 -22.21 -25.85
C HIS A 220 5.17 -22.45 -26.86
N SER A 221 5.43 -22.98 -28.05
CA SER A 221 4.40 -23.33 -29.03
C SER A 221 3.81 -24.74 -28.85
N THR A 222 4.45 -25.61 -28.06
CA THR A 222 4.12 -27.04 -27.97
C THR A 222 3.21 -27.42 -26.79
N TRP A 223 2.84 -26.45 -25.94
CA TRP A 223 2.02 -26.66 -24.75
C TRP A 223 1.11 -25.45 -24.49
N ARG A 224 0.02 -25.60 -23.75
CA ARG A 224 -0.91 -24.51 -23.39
C ARG A 224 -0.70 -24.06 -21.94
N ASN A 225 -0.65 -22.76 -21.67
CA ASN A 225 -0.66 -22.23 -20.31
C ASN A 225 -2.11 -21.97 -19.82
N TYR A 226 -2.25 -21.46 -18.59
CA TYR A 226 -3.58 -21.12 -18.03
C TYR A 226 -4.33 -20.10 -18.88
N ASP A 227 -3.65 -19.09 -19.43
CA ASP A 227 -4.27 -18.06 -20.28
C ASP A 227 -4.83 -18.65 -21.58
N ASP A 228 -4.08 -19.55 -22.21
CA ASP A 228 -4.49 -20.24 -23.44
C ASP A 228 -5.75 -21.09 -23.20
N LEU A 229 -5.82 -21.79 -22.06
CA LEU A 229 -6.99 -22.59 -21.67
C LEU A 229 -8.18 -21.70 -21.29
N ASN A 230 -7.92 -20.56 -20.65
CA ASN A 230 -8.95 -19.62 -20.25
C ASN A 230 -9.57 -18.90 -21.45
N GLU A 231 -8.79 -18.69 -22.53
CA GLU A 231 -9.26 -18.12 -23.78
C GLU A 231 -10.45 -18.89 -24.39
N PHE A 232 -10.49 -20.21 -24.18
CA PHE A 232 -11.62 -21.03 -24.63
C PHE A 232 -12.97 -20.55 -24.06
N PHE A 233 -12.99 -20.05 -22.83
CA PHE A 233 -14.19 -19.57 -22.15
C PHE A 233 -14.63 -18.16 -22.58
N TRP A 234 -13.83 -17.48 -23.41
CA TRP A 234 -14.23 -16.28 -24.13
C TRP A 234 -15.01 -16.58 -25.42
N SER A 235 -15.08 -17.84 -25.85
CA SER A 235 -15.90 -18.23 -27.01
C SER A 235 -17.26 -18.77 -26.56
N ALA A 236 -18.30 -18.53 -27.37
CA ALA A 236 -19.59 -19.21 -27.22
C ALA A 236 -19.47 -20.74 -27.36
N ASP A 237 -18.34 -21.25 -27.88
CA ASP A 237 -18.02 -22.67 -27.95
C ASP A 237 -17.89 -23.32 -26.57
N CYS A 238 -17.64 -22.56 -25.49
CA CYS A 238 -17.53 -23.13 -24.14
C CYS A 238 -18.80 -23.85 -23.70
N PHE A 239 -19.99 -23.39 -24.14
CA PHE A 239 -21.27 -24.04 -23.86
C PHE A 239 -21.44 -25.40 -24.58
N LYS A 240 -20.56 -25.74 -25.54
CA LYS A 240 -20.52 -27.10 -26.14
C LYS A 240 -19.93 -28.14 -25.17
N LEU A 241 -19.23 -27.72 -24.12
CA LEU A 241 -18.80 -28.61 -23.04
C LEU A 241 -20.01 -29.26 -22.35
N GLY A 242 -21.09 -28.51 -22.18
CA GLY A 242 -22.29 -28.96 -21.48
C GLY A 242 -22.15 -28.98 -19.96
N TRP A 243 -23.27 -29.26 -19.28
CA TRP A 243 -23.35 -29.43 -17.83
C TRP A 243 -24.34 -30.57 -17.53
N PRO A 244 -23.88 -31.79 -17.17
CA PRO A 244 -22.49 -32.21 -16.95
C PRO A 244 -21.55 -32.03 -18.15
N MET A 245 -20.29 -31.70 -17.87
CA MET A 245 -19.19 -31.59 -18.82
C MET A 245 -18.94 -32.90 -19.56
N ARG A 246 -18.94 -32.81 -20.89
CA ARG A 246 -18.60 -33.91 -21.80
C ARG A 246 -17.09 -34.04 -21.89
N LEU A 247 -16.52 -35.02 -21.19
CA LEU A 247 -15.07 -35.31 -21.20
C LEU A 247 -14.53 -35.70 -22.58
N ASN A 248 -15.41 -36.04 -23.52
CA ASN A 248 -15.07 -36.34 -24.92
C ASN A 248 -14.98 -35.09 -25.82
N ASN A 249 -15.02 -33.88 -25.27
CA ASN A 249 -14.86 -32.63 -26.02
C ASN A 249 -13.37 -32.32 -26.30
N ASP A 250 -13.08 -31.65 -27.42
CA ASP A 250 -11.74 -31.21 -27.83
C ASP A 250 -10.97 -30.43 -26.74
N PHE A 251 -11.67 -29.77 -25.82
CA PHE A 251 -11.06 -29.08 -24.68
C PHE A 251 -10.21 -30.01 -23.78
N PHE A 252 -10.71 -31.21 -23.50
CA PHE A 252 -10.06 -32.20 -22.61
C PHE A 252 -9.09 -33.15 -23.35
N PHE A 253 -8.78 -32.84 -24.61
CA PHE A 253 -7.90 -33.66 -25.43
C PHE A 253 -6.44 -33.22 -25.29
N THR A 254 -5.60 -34.11 -24.74
CA THR A 254 -4.14 -33.98 -24.65
C THR A 254 -3.49 -35.17 -25.35
N SER A 255 -2.64 -34.91 -26.36
CA SER A 255 -1.95 -35.92 -27.20
C SER A 255 -1.18 -37.00 -26.40
N THR A 256 -0.78 -36.70 -25.17
CA THR A 256 -0.06 -37.61 -24.26
C THR A 256 -0.91 -38.76 -23.69
N LYS A 257 -2.25 -38.65 -23.64
CA LYS A 257 -3.13 -39.71 -23.07
C LYS A 257 -3.03 -41.07 -23.80
N ASN A 258 -2.58 -41.08 -25.06
CA ASN A 258 -2.39 -42.32 -25.82
C ASN A 258 -1.01 -42.99 -25.66
N LYS A 259 0.01 -42.31 -25.09
CA LYS A 259 1.33 -42.94 -24.87
C LYS A 259 1.35 -43.80 -23.61
N MET A 260 0.78 -43.33 -22.50
CA MET A 260 0.72 -44.10 -21.25
C MET A 260 -0.18 -45.35 -21.39
N SER A 261 -1.33 -45.24 -22.07
CA SER A 261 -2.25 -46.36 -22.27
C SER A 261 -1.69 -47.46 -23.17
N HIS A 262 -0.75 -47.15 -24.07
CA HIS A 262 0.00 -48.16 -24.82
C HIS A 262 1.12 -48.81 -24.00
N GLU A 263 1.82 -48.08 -23.13
CA GLU A 263 2.85 -48.66 -22.26
C GLU A 263 2.27 -49.59 -21.19
N THR A 264 1.11 -49.27 -20.61
CA THR A 264 0.44 -50.16 -19.63
C THR A 264 -0.15 -51.42 -20.28
N LYS A 265 -0.49 -51.38 -21.58
CA LYS A 265 -0.92 -52.58 -22.32
C LYS A 265 0.23 -53.44 -22.82
N ILE A 266 1.43 -52.87 -23.01
CA ILE A 266 2.62 -53.61 -23.48
C ILE A 266 3.35 -54.32 -22.31
N GLN A 267 3.19 -53.86 -21.06
CA GLN A 267 3.77 -54.53 -19.88
C GLN A 267 2.94 -55.71 -19.34
N ASN A 268 1.68 -55.86 -19.73
CA ASN A 268 0.82 -56.97 -19.29
C ASN A 268 0.77 -58.18 -20.27
N SER A 269 1.68 -58.26 -21.23
CA SER A 269 1.72 -59.34 -22.23
C SER A 269 3.11 -59.96 -22.43
N GLN A 270 3.82 -60.28 -21.34
CA GLN A 270 5.00 -61.13 -21.38
C GLN A 270 5.02 -62.15 -20.24
N LEU A 271 4.63 -63.40 -20.56
CA LEU A 271 5.09 -64.68 -20.00
C LEU A 271 4.67 -65.79 -21.00
N PRO A 272 5.36 -66.95 -21.04
CA PRO A 272 6.28 -67.25 -22.14
C PRO A 272 5.74 -68.25 -23.19
N ARG A 273 6.49 -68.30 -24.29
CA ARG A 273 6.33 -69.18 -25.47
C ARG A 273 6.02 -70.65 -25.13
N GLY A 274 5.13 -71.22 -25.93
CA GLY A 274 5.09 -72.64 -26.26
C GLY A 274 4.27 -72.87 -27.54
N SER A 275 4.95 -73.33 -28.60
CA SER A 275 4.49 -74.13 -29.78
C SER A 275 3.17 -73.72 -30.48
N SER A 276 3.00 -73.65 -31.81
CA SER A 276 3.76 -73.88 -33.04
C SER A 276 2.67 -73.93 -34.14
N SER A 277 2.89 -73.29 -35.28
CA SER A 277 2.33 -73.61 -36.62
C SER A 277 0.82 -73.88 -36.78
N ALA A 278 0.11 -73.07 -37.59
CA ALA A 278 -0.08 -73.29 -39.04
C ALA A 278 -1.31 -72.54 -39.61
N GLN A 279 -1.09 -71.96 -40.80
CA GLN A 279 -1.99 -71.76 -41.96
C GLN A 279 -3.27 -70.90 -41.77
N ASN A 280 -3.36 -69.70 -42.37
CA ASN A 280 -3.45 -69.33 -43.80
C ASN A 280 -4.87 -69.43 -44.39
N ILE A 281 -5.34 -68.24 -44.84
CA ILE A 281 -5.99 -67.95 -46.13
C ILE A 281 -7.48 -68.37 -46.23
N VAL A 282 -8.49 -67.47 -46.23
CA VAL A 282 -8.81 -66.29 -47.08
C VAL A 282 -9.94 -66.64 -48.07
N ASP A 283 -10.86 -65.67 -48.22
CA ASP A 283 -11.88 -65.48 -49.27
C ASP A 283 -13.13 -66.41 -49.26
N SER A 284 -14.36 -65.97 -49.57
CA SER A 284 -14.95 -64.67 -49.95
C SER A 284 -16.49 -64.83 -50.05
N GLU A 285 -17.20 -63.72 -50.33
CA GLU A 285 -18.60 -63.58 -50.85
C GLU A 285 -19.76 -63.61 -49.81
N VAL A 286 -20.44 -62.51 -49.38
CA VAL A 286 -21.27 -61.43 -50.03
C VAL A 286 -22.71 -61.92 -50.35
N PRO A 287 -23.84 -61.15 -50.21
CA PRO A 287 -24.25 -60.04 -49.32
C PRO A 287 -25.77 -60.05 -48.88
N ASP A 288 -26.21 -58.93 -48.28
CA ASP A 288 -27.57 -58.32 -48.23
C ASP A 288 -28.66 -58.91 -47.29
N GLN A 289 -29.50 -58.17 -46.56
CA GLN A 289 -29.78 -56.74 -46.37
C GLN A 289 -30.76 -56.61 -45.17
N SER A 290 -30.59 -55.62 -44.27
CA SER A 290 -31.67 -54.71 -43.79
C SER A 290 -31.26 -53.83 -42.59
N GLN A 291 -30.82 -52.60 -42.92
CA GLN A 291 -31.13 -51.31 -42.30
C GLN A 291 -31.46 -51.21 -40.78
N GLN A 292 -30.52 -50.65 -40.02
CA GLN A 292 -30.71 -49.42 -39.22
C GLN A 292 -29.34 -48.80 -38.92
N GLN A 293 -28.96 -47.76 -39.67
CA GLN A 293 -27.71 -47.02 -39.48
C GLN A 293 -27.84 -46.05 -38.30
N THR A 294 -27.27 -46.43 -37.16
CA THR A 294 -26.77 -45.49 -36.16
C THR A 294 -25.55 -44.79 -36.74
N ILE A 295 -25.73 -43.56 -37.24
CA ILE A 295 -24.63 -42.70 -37.64
C ILE A 295 -23.97 -42.16 -36.35
N SER A 296 -23.04 -42.93 -35.78
CA SER A 296 -22.05 -42.39 -34.85
C SER A 296 -21.04 -41.58 -35.65
N VAL A 297 -21.24 -40.25 -35.72
CA VAL A 297 -20.19 -39.34 -36.19
C VAL A 297 -19.08 -39.34 -35.14
N THR A 298 -18.12 -40.24 -35.28
CA THR A 298 -16.82 -40.14 -34.58
C THR A 298 -16.07 -38.94 -35.16
N SER A 299 -16.31 -37.75 -34.61
CA SER A 299 -15.43 -36.60 -34.81
C SER A 299 -14.06 -36.94 -34.23
N GLN A 300 -13.03 -37.00 -35.07
CA GLN A 300 -11.63 -37.11 -34.59
C GLN A 300 -11.35 -35.93 -33.65
N GLN A 301 -11.10 -36.22 -32.37
CA GLN A 301 -10.74 -35.19 -31.39
C GLN A 301 -9.44 -34.52 -31.79
N ARG A 302 -9.40 -33.19 -31.75
CA ARG A 302 -8.25 -32.41 -32.19
C ARG A 302 -7.68 -31.57 -31.05
N TRP A 303 -6.37 -31.63 -30.86
CA TRP A 303 -5.69 -30.72 -29.95
C TRP A 303 -5.80 -29.28 -30.46
N LEU A 304 -6.41 -28.40 -29.66
CA LEU A 304 -6.77 -27.03 -30.06
C LEU A 304 -5.56 -26.09 -30.22
N GLY A 305 -4.40 -26.46 -29.68
CA GLY A 305 -3.16 -25.68 -29.78
C GLY A 305 -3.21 -24.31 -29.12
N LYS A 306 -2.15 -23.50 -29.32
CA LYS A 306 -2.15 -22.09 -28.93
C LYS A 306 -2.92 -21.26 -29.94
N THR A 307 -3.87 -20.49 -29.44
CA THR A 307 -4.82 -19.72 -30.25
C THR A 307 -4.23 -18.42 -30.78
N ASN A 308 -3.49 -17.64 -29.98
CA ASN A 308 -3.19 -16.25 -30.34
C ASN A 308 -1.77 -15.69 -30.11
N PHE A 309 -0.85 -16.37 -29.41
CA PHE A 309 0.51 -15.81 -29.24
C PHE A 309 1.62 -16.86 -29.17
N VAL A 310 2.60 -16.74 -30.08
CA VAL A 310 3.90 -17.42 -30.03
C VAL A 310 4.95 -16.33 -30.24
N GLU A 311 5.70 -15.98 -29.20
CA GLU A 311 6.77 -14.98 -29.30
C GLU A 311 7.88 -15.49 -30.23
N VAL A 312 8.20 -14.73 -31.27
CA VAL A 312 9.35 -15.00 -32.15
C VAL A 312 10.42 -13.96 -31.85
N ARG A 313 11.47 -14.37 -31.14
CA ARG A 313 12.57 -13.47 -30.77
C ARG A 313 13.47 -13.20 -31.98
N SER A 314 13.53 -11.94 -32.40
CA SER A 314 14.39 -11.46 -33.50
C SER A 314 14.72 -9.99 -33.30
N PHE A 315 15.85 -9.52 -33.83
CA PHE A 315 16.21 -8.10 -33.84
C PHE A 315 15.11 -7.22 -34.49
N TRP A 316 14.51 -7.70 -35.58
CA TRP A 316 13.41 -7.02 -36.29
C TRP A 316 12.13 -6.88 -35.44
N HIS A 317 12.01 -7.64 -34.35
CA HIS A 317 10.90 -7.52 -33.41
C HIS A 317 10.94 -6.18 -32.67
N ILE A 318 12.14 -5.62 -32.40
CA ILE A 318 12.30 -4.31 -31.77
C ILE A 318 11.76 -3.21 -32.69
N PHE A 319 12.11 -3.28 -33.98
CA PHE A 319 11.62 -2.32 -34.97
C PHE A 319 10.10 -2.41 -35.15
N ARG A 320 9.54 -3.63 -35.18
CA ARG A 320 8.08 -3.84 -35.21
C ARG A 320 7.38 -3.27 -33.98
N SER A 321 7.98 -3.45 -32.79
CA SER A 321 7.34 -3.07 -31.52
C SER A 321 7.37 -1.56 -31.26
N PHE A 322 8.39 -0.85 -31.77
CA PHE A 322 8.59 0.59 -31.57
C PHE A 322 8.55 1.38 -32.89
N ASP A 323 7.74 0.93 -33.84
CA ASP A 323 7.59 1.50 -35.19
C ASP A 323 7.37 3.03 -35.19
N ARG A 324 6.55 3.54 -34.27
CA ARG A 324 6.21 4.96 -34.16
C ARG A 324 7.41 5.81 -33.78
N LEU A 325 8.24 5.33 -32.88
CA LEU A 325 9.45 6.03 -32.44
C LEU A 325 10.44 6.13 -33.59
N TRP A 326 10.71 5.02 -34.27
CA TRP A 326 11.61 4.98 -35.43
C TRP A 326 11.11 5.86 -36.56
N THR A 327 9.81 5.79 -36.87
CA THR A 327 9.20 6.62 -37.90
C THR A 327 9.31 8.10 -37.56
N LEU A 328 9.04 8.49 -36.31
CA LEU A 328 9.17 9.88 -35.87
C LEU A 328 10.62 10.39 -36.00
N LEU A 329 11.61 9.61 -35.57
CA LEU A 329 13.02 10.00 -35.62
C LEU A 329 13.54 10.09 -37.06
N VAL A 330 13.19 9.14 -37.93
CA VAL A 330 13.60 9.17 -39.34
C VAL A 330 12.96 10.35 -40.08
N LEU A 331 11.66 10.59 -39.87
CA LEU A 331 10.97 11.73 -40.49
C LEU A 331 11.48 13.06 -39.93
N GLY A 332 11.72 13.14 -38.62
CA GLY A 332 12.33 14.30 -37.97
C GLY A 332 13.69 14.63 -38.56
N LEU A 333 14.58 13.63 -38.71
CA LEU A 333 15.88 13.80 -39.34
C LEU A 333 15.77 14.34 -40.77
N GLN A 334 14.87 13.78 -41.59
CA GLN A 334 14.62 14.25 -42.95
C GLN A 334 14.17 15.71 -42.98
N ILE A 335 13.25 16.11 -42.10
CA ILE A 335 12.80 17.51 -41.98
C ILE A 335 13.97 18.43 -41.65
N LEU A 336 14.79 18.07 -40.66
CA LEU A 336 15.94 18.89 -40.24
C LEU A 336 16.96 19.07 -41.36
N ILE A 337 17.25 18.01 -42.13
CA ILE A 337 18.17 18.06 -43.27
C ILE A 337 17.63 18.99 -44.36
N ILE A 338 16.34 18.89 -44.70
CA ILE A 338 15.70 19.76 -45.71
C ILE A 338 15.77 21.22 -45.27
N ILE A 339 15.39 21.52 -44.03
CA ILE A 339 15.45 22.89 -43.48
C ILE A 339 16.88 23.43 -43.53
N ALA A 340 17.87 22.63 -43.12
CA ALA A 340 19.27 23.04 -43.10
C ALA A 340 19.82 23.27 -44.52
N TRP A 341 19.37 22.50 -45.51
CA TRP A 341 19.81 22.63 -46.91
C TRP A 341 19.37 23.93 -47.57
N HIS A 342 18.17 24.42 -47.25
CA HIS A 342 17.63 25.67 -47.79
C HIS A 342 18.12 26.93 -47.05
N GLY A 343 18.68 26.80 -45.85
CA GLY A 343 19.33 27.90 -45.13
C GLY A 343 18.36 29.01 -44.68
N LEU A 344 17.27 28.67 -44.00
CA LEU A 344 16.28 29.65 -43.55
C LEU A 344 16.86 30.65 -42.52
N GLU A 345 16.68 31.94 -42.79
CA GLU A 345 17.00 33.04 -41.85
C GLU A 345 15.78 33.42 -40.97
N SER A 346 14.54 33.09 -41.40
CA SER A 346 13.32 33.34 -40.62
C SER A 346 12.29 32.20 -40.70
N PRO A 347 11.51 31.92 -39.64
CA PRO A 347 10.49 30.84 -39.63
C PRO A 347 9.33 31.06 -40.61
N LEU A 348 9.12 32.29 -41.11
CA LEU A 348 8.01 32.62 -42.01
C LEU A 348 8.25 32.14 -43.45
N GLN A 349 9.51 31.87 -43.84
CA GLN A 349 9.88 31.26 -45.11
C GLN A 349 9.45 29.78 -45.22
N LEU A 350 9.01 29.16 -44.10
CA LEU A 350 8.42 27.81 -44.12
C LEU A 350 7.12 27.71 -44.94
N LEU A 351 6.43 28.84 -45.15
CA LEU A 351 5.16 28.90 -45.87
C LEU A 351 5.33 29.15 -47.37
N ASP A 352 6.57 29.28 -47.87
CA ASP A 352 6.80 29.37 -49.30
C ASP A 352 6.41 28.06 -49.99
N PRO A 353 5.61 28.08 -51.06
CA PRO A 353 4.99 26.89 -51.62
C PRO A 353 5.99 25.86 -52.13
N ILE A 354 7.15 26.32 -52.63
CA ILE A 354 8.24 25.46 -53.12
C ILE A 354 8.89 24.70 -51.96
N PHE A 355 9.22 25.42 -50.89
CA PHE A 355 9.85 24.85 -49.71
C PHE A 355 8.90 23.94 -48.92
N PHE A 356 7.64 24.33 -48.82
CA PHE A 356 6.60 23.53 -48.19
C PHE A 356 6.37 22.21 -48.93
N GLU A 357 6.39 22.22 -50.27
CA GLU A 357 6.30 21.01 -51.08
C GLU A 357 7.49 20.05 -50.86
N ASP A 358 8.70 20.59 -50.71
CA ASP A 358 9.90 19.79 -50.39
C ASP A 358 9.83 19.18 -48.98
N ILE A 359 9.33 19.90 -47.97
CA ILE A 359 9.06 19.33 -46.64
C ILE A 359 8.05 18.19 -46.74
N LEU A 360 7.01 18.32 -47.57
CA LEU A 360 5.98 17.29 -47.69
C LEU A 360 6.49 16.00 -48.34
N SER A 361 7.70 15.97 -48.90
CA SER A 361 8.37 14.74 -49.36
C SER A 361 8.53 13.69 -48.24
N ILE A 362 8.47 14.08 -46.96
CA ILE A 362 8.50 13.19 -45.80
C ILE A 362 7.39 12.13 -45.85
N PHE A 363 6.27 12.43 -46.50
CA PHE A 363 5.15 11.51 -46.60
C PHE A 363 5.43 10.33 -47.54
N ILE A 364 6.34 10.50 -48.50
CA ILE A 364 6.88 9.40 -49.31
C ILE A 364 7.64 8.42 -48.41
N THR A 365 8.56 8.93 -47.59
CA THR A 365 9.34 8.14 -46.63
C THR A 365 8.43 7.42 -45.63
N ASN A 366 7.41 8.11 -45.11
CA ASN A 366 6.41 7.51 -44.22
C ASN A 366 5.64 6.36 -44.90
N ALA A 367 5.24 6.51 -46.17
CA ALA A 367 4.55 5.46 -46.91
C ALA A 367 5.44 4.22 -47.10
N VAL A 368 6.73 4.39 -47.37
CA VAL A 368 7.70 3.28 -47.46
C VAL A 368 7.89 2.60 -46.10
N LEU A 369 8.04 3.36 -45.02
CA LEU A 369 8.15 2.81 -43.66
C LEU A 369 6.88 2.04 -43.25
N ARG A 370 5.69 2.48 -43.68
CA ARG A 370 4.44 1.72 -43.46
C ARG A 370 4.40 0.41 -44.22
N VAL A 371 4.94 0.33 -45.44
CA VAL A 371 5.07 -0.95 -46.16
C VAL A 371 5.98 -1.90 -45.37
N LEU A 372 7.14 -1.42 -44.93
CA LEU A 372 8.07 -2.21 -44.11
C LEU A 372 7.40 -2.72 -42.83
N GLN A 373 6.65 -1.87 -42.14
CA GLN A 373 5.89 -2.24 -40.93
C GLN A 373 4.90 -3.39 -41.22
N VAL A 374 4.07 -3.27 -42.26
CA VAL A 374 3.06 -4.28 -42.57
C VAL A 374 3.70 -5.60 -43.01
N VAL A 375 4.83 -5.55 -43.73
CA VAL A 375 5.61 -6.73 -44.10
C VAL A 375 6.14 -7.46 -42.86
N LEU A 376 6.69 -6.72 -41.88
CA LEU A 376 7.13 -7.29 -40.61
C LEU A 376 5.97 -7.88 -39.80
N ASP A 377 4.81 -7.23 -39.78
CA ASP A 377 3.60 -7.75 -39.14
C ASP A 377 3.18 -9.10 -39.72
N ILE A 378 3.22 -9.25 -41.05
CA ILE A 378 2.86 -10.49 -41.75
C ILE A 378 3.90 -11.58 -41.50
N LEU A 379 5.20 -11.27 -41.62
CA LEU A 379 6.30 -12.22 -41.41
C LEU A 379 6.23 -12.89 -40.03
N PHE A 380 6.06 -12.10 -38.99
CA PHE A 380 5.99 -12.60 -37.61
C PHE A 380 4.65 -13.28 -37.28
N SER A 381 3.57 -12.97 -38.01
CA SER A 381 2.26 -13.61 -37.83
C SER A 381 2.04 -14.84 -38.72
N TRP A 382 3.04 -15.21 -39.53
CA TRP A 382 2.90 -16.24 -40.56
C TRP A 382 2.64 -17.65 -39.99
N ARG A 383 3.28 -17.98 -38.86
CA ARG A 383 3.16 -19.31 -38.21
C ARG A 383 1.76 -19.57 -37.65
N THR A 384 1.00 -18.53 -37.30
CA THR A 384 -0.36 -18.64 -36.72
C THR A 384 -1.48 -18.57 -37.78
N ARG A 385 -1.15 -18.57 -39.07
CA ARG A 385 -2.15 -18.50 -40.16
C ARG A 385 -3.21 -19.62 -40.13
N GLY A 386 -2.88 -20.77 -39.55
CA GLY A 386 -3.78 -21.93 -39.46
C GLY A 386 -4.95 -21.74 -38.50
N THR A 387 -4.76 -20.92 -37.46
CA THR A 387 -5.74 -20.69 -36.38
C THR A 387 -6.46 -19.34 -36.49
N MET A 388 -5.92 -18.40 -37.28
CA MET A 388 -6.51 -17.08 -37.47
C MET A 388 -7.88 -17.08 -38.17
N ARG A 389 -8.81 -16.26 -37.66
CA ARG A 389 -10.11 -16.00 -38.29
C ARG A 389 -9.93 -15.35 -39.68
N SER A 390 -10.83 -15.65 -40.61
CA SER A 390 -10.77 -15.10 -41.99
C SER A 390 -10.77 -13.56 -42.04
N SER A 391 -11.42 -12.90 -41.08
CA SER A 391 -11.42 -11.42 -40.97
C SER A 391 -10.04 -10.83 -40.65
N GLN A 392 -9.22 -11.52 -39.85
CA GLN A 392 -7.87 -11.06 -39.51
C GLN A 392 -6.93 -11.19 -40.71
N LYS A 393 -7.05 -12.29 -41.47
CA LYS A 393 -6.31 -12.49 -42.73
C LYS A 393 -6.63 -11.38 -43.73
N LEU A 394 -7.92 -11.08 -43.88
CA LEU A 394 -8.39 -10.00 -44.75
C LEU A 394 -7.83 -8.64 -44.32
N ARG A 395 -7.76 -8.35 -43.01
CA ARG A 395 -7.20 -7.10 -42.48
C ARG A 395 -5.73 -6.89 -42.90
N PHE A 396 -4.89 -7.93 -42.82
CA PHE A 396 -3.49 -7.83 -43.22
C PHE A 396 -3.33 -7.56 -44.72
N VAL A 397 -4.12 -8.24 -45.55
CA VAL A 397 -4.11 -8.04 -47.01
C VAL A 397 -4.52 -6.62 -47.37
N ILE A 398 -5.60 -6.11 -46.79
CA ILE A 398 -6.08 -4.73 -47.01
C ILE A 398 -4.99 -3.73 -46.60
N LYS A 399 -4.41 -3.87 -45.41
CA LYS A 399 -3.34 -2.98 -44.94
C LYS A 399 -2.14 -2.95 -45.88
N LEU A 400 -1.69 -4.10 -46.37
CA LEU A 400 -0.54 -4.19 -47.27
C LEU A 400 -0.85 -3.52 -48.62
N SER A 401 -2.02 -3.83 -49.20
CA SER A 401 -2.43 -3.26 -50.48
C SER A 401 -2.51 -1.73 -50.44
N LEU A 402 -3.07 -1.17 -49.36
CA LEU A 402 -3.17 0.28 -49.21
C LEU A 402 -1.81 0.93 -49.00
N ALA A 403 -0.94 0.34 -48.18
CA ALA A 403 0.41 0.86 -47.94
C ALA A 403 1.24 0.91 -49.23
N VAL A 404 1.22 -0.16 -50.03
CA VAL A 404 1.92 -0.23 -51.32
C VAL A 404 1.33 0.78 -52.32
N THR A 405 0.01 0.92 -52.35
CA THR A 405 -0.66 1.88 -53.23
C THR A 405 -0.19 3.31 -52.97
N TRP A 406 -0.12 3.73 -51.71
CA TRP A 406 0.40 5.08 -51.36
C TRP A 406 1.90 5.23 -51.59
N ALA A 407 2.69 4.18 -51.38
CA ALA A 407 4.13 4.19 -51.66
C ALA A 407 4.44 4.35 -53.16
N ILE A 408 3.51 4.00 -54.05
CA ILE A 408 3.63 4.21 -55.50
C ILE A 408 3.04 5.56 -55.92
N ILE A 409 1.86 5.92 -55.41
CA ILE A 409 1.15 7.15 -55.78
C ILE A 409 1.96 8.40 -55.38
N LEU A 410 2.43 8.50 -54.14
CA LEU A 410 3.05 9.73 -53.65
C LEU A 410 4.32 10.13 -54.45
N PRO A 411 5.28 9.23 -54.77
CA PRO A 411 6.41 9.56 -55.63
C PRO A 411 6.03 10.03 -57.04
N ILE A 412 5.03 9.38 -57.67
CA ILE A 412 4.56 9.73 -59.02
C ILE A 412 4.01 11.16 -59.02
N PHE A 413 3.18 11.50 -58.04
CA PHE A 413 2.61 12.84 -57.92
C PHE A 413 3.68 13.89 -57.55
N TYR A 414 4.69 13.55 -56.74
CA TYR A 414 5.81 14.45 -56.41
C TYR A 414 6.67 14.76 -57.65
N SER A 415 7.07 13.74 -58.41
CA SER A 415 7.84 13.91 -59.65
C SER A 415 7.06 14.68 -60.71
N SER A 416 5.76 14.42 -60.86
CA SER A 416 4.89 15.19 -61.75
C SER A 416 4.74 16.66 -61.33
N SER A 417 4.93 16.98 -60.05
CA SER A 417 4.77 18.34 -59.51
C SER A 417 6.01 19.20 -59.75
N GLN A 418 7.22 18.61 -59.76
CA GLN A 418 8.47 19.33 -60.07
C GLN A 418 8.47 19.95 -61.48
N ASN A 419 7.66 19.42 -62.39
CA ASN A 419 7.45 19.97 -63.75
C ASN A 419 6.43 21.13 -63.79
N TYR A 420 5.73 21.41 -62.69
CA TYR A 420 4.71 22.46 -62.56
C TYR A 420 5.30 23.74 -61.94
N LYS A 421 6.33 24.32 -62.56
CA LYS A 421 6.94 25.61 -62.13
C LYS A 421 6.09 26.86 -62.44
N ALA A 422 4.85 26.70 -62.92
CA ALA A 422 4.05 27.78 -63.51
C ALA A 422 2.93 28.30 -62.59
N CYS A 423 3.22 28.62 -61.32
CA CYS A 423 2.27 29.31 -60.45
C CYS A 423 2.83 30.64 -59.91
N SER A 424 3.26 31.53 -60.82
CA SER A 424 3.67 32.90 -60.48
C SER A 424 2.77 33.99 -61.08
N ALA A 425 1.85 33.67 -62.00
CA ALA A 425 1.17 34.68 -62.82
C ALA A 425 -0.38 34.63 -62.81
N ARG A 426 -1.03 34.65 -61.62
CA ARG A 426 -2.36 35.28 -61.38
C ARG A 426 -2.86 34.94 -59.96
N ARG A 427 -2.91 35.95 -59.08
CA ARG A 427 -3.42 35.82 -57.70
C ARG A 427 -4.93 36.17 -57.64
N PRO A 428 -5.80 35.30 -57.09
CA PRO A 428 -7.09 35.69 -56.53
C PRO A 428 -6.97 36.00 -55.03
N LYS A 429 -7.63 37.06 -54.55
CA LYS A 429 -7.62 37.52 -53.15
C LYS A 429 -8.60 36.75 -52.24
N ASN A 430 -8.51 35.42 -52.18
CA ASN A 430 -9.24 34.62 -51.18
C ASN A 430 -8.23 33.92 -50.25
N PHE A 431 -8.56 33.73 -48.96
CA PHE A 431 -7.69 33.08 -47.96
C PHE A 431 -7.24 31.67 -48.39
N LEU A 432 -8.11 30.92 -49.07
CA LEU A 432 -7.78 29.61 -49.66
C LEU A 432 -6.93 29.68 -50.95
N GLY A 433 -6.92 30.84 -51.63
CA GLY A 433 -6.16 31.08 -52.86
C GLY A 433 -4.72 31.54 -52.64
N MET A 434 -4.29 31.61 -51.38
CA MET A 434 -2.91 31.95 -50.99
C MET A 434 -1.97 30.73 -51.12
N PHE A 435 -2.50 29.52 -50.98
CA PHE A 435 -1.78 28.27 -51.23
C PHE A 435 -2.02 27.85 -52.68
N CYS A 436 -1.02 27.96 -53.55
CA CYS A 436 -1.09 27.29 -54.84
C CYS A 436 -0.98 25.78 -54.60
N LEU A 437 -2.11 25.10 -54.41
CA LEU A 437 -2.13 23.65 -54.13
C LEU A 437 -1.66 22.88 -55.36
N SER A 438 -0.46 22.31 -55.29
CA SER A 438 0.02 21.38 -56.30
C SER A 438 -0.78 20.07 -56.27
N LYS A 439 -0.71 19.28 -57.34
CA LYS A 439 -1.37 17.95 -57.38
C LYS A 439 -0.84 17.03 -56.27
N TYR A 440 0.43 17.18 -55.89
CA TYR A 440 1.05 16.44 -54.80
C TYR A 440 0.48 16.83 -53.43
N MET A 441 0.29 18.13 -53.18
CA MET A 441 -0.35 18.65 -51.95
C MET A 441 -1.71 18.02 -51.67
N VAL A 442 -2.53 17.91 -52.72
CA VAL A 442 -3.86 17.32 -52.63
C VAL A 442 -3.79 15.82 -52.33
N ALA A 443 -2.88 15.08 -52.98
CA ALA A 443 -2.66 13.66 -52.71
C ALA A 443 -2.19 13.42 -51.26
N VAL A 444 -1.30 14.28 -50.74
CA VAL A 444 -0.85 14.25 -49.34
C VAL A 444 -2.00 14.53 -48.37
N ALA A 445 -2.89 15.48 -48.67
CA ALA A 445 -4.06 15.75 -47.82
C ALA A 445 -5.00 14.53 -47.71
N PHE A 446 -5.22 13.81 -48.82
CA PHE A 446 -5.98 12.54 -48.79
C PHE A 446 -5.26 11.46 -47.99
N TYR A 447 -3.96 11.30 -48.17
CA TYR A 447 -3.15 10.36 -47.39
C TYR A 447 -3.22 10.64 -45.87
N LEU A 448 -3.24 11.91 -45.49
CA LEU A 448 -3.29 12.34 -44.09
C LEU A 448 -4.68 12.22 -43.43
N THR A 449 -5.76 12.11 -44.22
CA THR A 449 -7.13 12.13 -43.68
C THR A 449 -7.35 11.08 -42.59
N GLY A 450 -6.84 9.86 -42.77
CA GLY A 450 -6.93 8.80 -41.75
C GLY A 450 -6.14 9.10 -40.48
N ASN A 451 -4.98 9.74 -40.59
CA ASN A 451 -4.17 10.13 -39.43
C ASN A 451 -4.82 11.29 -38.67
N VAL A 452 -5.45 12.24 -39.37
CA VAL A 452 -6.20 13.35 -38.75
C VAL A 452 -7.39 12.82 -37.96
N ILE A 453 -8.14 11.86 -38.50
CA ILE A 453 -9.23 11.20 -37.77
C ILE A 453 -8.68 10.47 -36.54
N GLY A 454 -7.56 9.77 -36.67
CA GLY A 454 -6.88 9.12 -35.54
C GLY A 454 -6.45 10.11 -34.44
N MET A 455 -5.88 11.25 -34.82
CA MET A 455 -5.50 12.32 -33.90
C MET A 455 -6.72 12.95 -33.21
N ALA A 456 -7.81 13.18 -33.95
CA ALA A 456 -9.05 13.69 -33.37
C ALA A 456 -9.64 12.72 -32.35
N LEU A 457 -9.64 11.41 -32.65
CA LEU A 457 -10.11 10.37 -31.73
C LEU A 457 -9.20 10.19 -30.53
N PHE A 458 -7.89 10.41 -30.66
CA PHE A 458 -6.94 10.39 -29.55
C PHE A 458 -7.31 11.43 -28.49
N PHE A 459 -7.69 12.65 -28.88
CA PHE A 459 -8.14 13.69 -27.94
C PHE A 459 -9.57 13.47 -27.41
N VAL A 460 -10.30 12.48 -27.93
CA VAL A 460 -11.66 12.11 -27.46
C VAL A 460 -11.70 10.62 -27.05
N PRO A 461 -11.07 10.23 -25.92
CA PRO A 461 -10.97 8.84 -25.48
C PRO A 461 -12.32 8.13 -25.32
N ALA A 462 -13.37 8.86 -24.94
CA ALA A 462 -14.72 8.30 -24.76
C ALA A 462 -15.28 7.72 -26.07
N VAL A 463 -15.06 8.40 -27.20
CA VAL A 463 -15.52 7.94 -28.51
C VAL A 463 -14.67 6.77 -28.98
N SER A 464 -13.34 6.81 -28.76
CA SER A 464 -12.47 5.68 -29.09
C SER A 464 -12.83 4.42 -28.28
N SER A 465 -13.08 4.56 -26.98
CA SER A 465 -13.51 3.45 -26.12
C SER A 465 -14.87 2.89 -26.55
N TYR A 466 -15.82 3.75 -26.94
CA TYR A 466 -17.11 3.29 -27.49
C TYR A 466 -16.94 2.53 -28.82
N ILE A 467 -16.10 3.02 -29.74
CA ILE A 467 -15.83 2.35 -31.02
C ILE A 467 -15.18 0.97 -30.81
N GLU A 468 -14.28 0.85 -29.83
CA GLU A 468 -13.58 -0.41 -29.51
C GLU A 468 -14.45 -1.44 -28.77
N THR A 469 -15.38 -0.98 -27.94
CA THR A 469 -16.26 -1.84 -27.14
C THR A 469 -17.56 -2.19 -27.85
N SER A 470 -17.95 -1.41 -28.86
CA SER A 470 -19.17 -1.63 -29.62
C SER A 470 -19.09 -2.92 -30.45
N THR A 471 -20.17 -3.70 -30.40
CA THR A 471 -20.38 -4.89 -31.23
C THR A 471 -20.91 -4.56 -32.63
N TRP A 472 -21.13 -3.27 -32.91
CA TRP A 472 -21.67 -2.84 -34.19
C TRP A 472 -20.65 -3.02 -35.32
N ARG A 473 -21.08 -3.63 -36.44
CA ARG A 473 -20.20 -4.00 -37.56
C ARG A 473 -19.44 -2.80 -38.12
N ILE A 474 -20.06 -1.62 -38.17
CA ILE A 474 -19.45 -0.39 -38.67
C ILE A 474 -18.35 0.10 -37.71
N CYS A 475 -18.61 0.13 -36.40
CA CYS A 475 -17.59 0.45 -35.39
C CYS A 475 -16.41 -0.54 -35.43
N ASN A 476 -16.69 -1.83 -35.67
CA ASN A 476 -15.65 -2.84 -35.79
C ASN A 476 -14.78 -2.68 -37.05
N ILE A 477 -15.32 -2.16 -38.16
CA ILE A 477 -14.52 -1.83 -39.35
C ILE A 477 -13.74 -0.52 -39.12
N LEU A 478 -14.36 0.48 -38.49
CA LEU A 478 -13.71 1.74 -38.15
C LEU A 478 -12.53 1.53 -37.18
N SER A 479 -12.68 0.62 -36.22
CA SER A 479 -11.62 0.24 -35.28
C SER A 479 -10.40 -0.38 -35.98
N TRP A 480 -10.54 -0.97 -37.18
CA TRP A 480 -9.37 -1.51 -37.90
C TRP A 480 -8.33 -0.44 -38.24
N TRP A 481 -8.79 0.80 -38.45
CA TRP A 481 -7.98 1.98 -38.79
C TRP A 481 -7.52 2.75 -37.57
N CYS A 482 -8.34 2.81 -36.52
CA CYS A 482 -8.06 3.57 -35.30
C CYS A 482 -7.26 2.78 -34.25
N GLN A 483 -7.33 1.45 -34.27
CA GLN A 483 -6.68 0.61 -33.27
C GLN A 483 -5.16 0.62 -33.45
N ALA A 484 -4.48 1.38 -32.60
CA ALA A 484 -3.08 1.17 -32.28
C ALA A 484 -2.89 -0.26 -31.76
N PRO A 485 -1.84 -1.00 -32.15
CA PRO A 485 -1.48 -2.25 -31.49
C PRO A 485 -0.90 -1.93 -30.10
N SER A 486 -1.70 -1.36 -29.22
CA SER A 486 -1.36 -1.17 -27.82
C SER A 486 -1.57 -2.50 -27.11
N TYR A 487 -0.61 -2.92 -26.29
CA TYR A 487 -0.69 -4.13 -25.45
C TYR A 487 -1.75 -4.03 -24.34
N VAL A 488 -2.34 -2.85 -24.15
CA VAL A 488 -3.36 -2.56 -23.15
C VAL A 488 -4.74 -2.92 -23.71
N GLY A 489 -5.57 -3.58 -22.90
CA GLY A 489 -6.84 -4.20 -23.31
C GLY A 489 -7.82 -3.27 -24.05
N ARG A 490 -8.80 -3.87 -24.75
CA ARG A 490 -9.81 -3.12 -25.51
C ARG A 490 -10.59 -2.17 -24.61
N GLY A 491 -10.75 -0.91 -25.05
CA GLY A 491 -11.52 0.11 -24.32
C GLY A 491 -10.83 0.69 -23.09
N MET A 492 -9.60 0.28 -22.77
CA MET A 492 -8.82 0.78 -21.64
C MET A 492 -8.04 2.04 -22.01
N HIS A 493 -8.76 3.12 -22.29
CA HIS A 493 -8.14 4.43 -22.51
C HIS A 493 -7.98 5.19 -21.19
N GLU A 494 -6.87 5.91 -21.03
CA GLU A 494 -6.67 6.81 -19.91
C GLU A 494 -7.58 8.05 -20.01
N GLY A 495 -7.85 8.68 -18.86
CA GLY A 495 -8.60 9.93 -18.82
C GLY A 495 -7.91 11.05 -19.63
N GLN A 496 -8.69 12.05 -20.05
CA GLN A 496 -8.18 13.19 -20.85
C GLN A 496 -7.06 13.98 -20.17
N VAL A 497 -7.10 14.13 -18.84
CA VAL A 497 -6.10 14.93 -18.10
C VAL A 497 -4.73 14.24 -18.06
N PRO A 498 -4.60 12.96 -17.66
CA PRO A 498 -3.35 12.21 -17.81
C PRO A 498 -2.80 12.23 -19.24
N LEU A 499 -3.69 12.06 -20.22
CA LEU A 499 -3.32 12.08 -21.64
C LEU A 499 -2.71 13.42 -22.08
N LEU A 500 -3.33 14.54 -21.70
CA LEU A 500 -2.82 15.88 -21.99
C LEU A 500 -1.48 16.14 -21.29
N LYS A 501 -1.33 15.70 -20.03
CA LYS A 501 -0.05 15.82 -19.30
C LYS A 501 1.06 15.04 -20.02
N TYR A 502 0.79 13.79 -20.38
CA TYR A 502 1.72 12.94 -21.12
C TYR A 502 2.09 13.55 -22.47
N THR A 503 1.10 14.01 -23.24
CA THR A 503 1.31 14.62 -24.55
C THR A 503 2.13 15.90 -24.45
N SER A 504 1.85 16.76 -23.46
CA SER A 504 2.60 17.99 -23.21
C SER A 504 4.06 17.72 -22.85
N PHE A 505 4.31 16.74 -21.97
CA PHE A 505 5.67 16.32 -21.61
C PHE A 505 6.49 15.94 -22.84
N TRP A 506 5.98 15.03 -23.68
CA TRP A 506 6.69 14.58 -24.87
C TRP A 506 6.82 15.66 -25.94
N THR A 507 5.81 16.53 -26.08
CA THR A 507 5.86 17.63 -27.06
C THR A 507 6.98 18.62 -26.71
N VAL A 508 7.09 19.02 -25.44
CA VAL A 508 8.16 19.93 -24.98
C VAL A 508 9.53 19.27 -25.14
N LEU A 509 9.69 18.03 -24.68
CA LEU A 509 10.94 17.28 -24.77
C LEU A 509 11.43 17.14 -26.21
N LEU A 510 10.56 16.66 -27.11
CA LEU A 510 10.92 16.44 -28.52
C LEU A 510 11.18 17.75 -29.25
N SER A 511 10.46 18.83 -28.91
CA SER A 511 10.72 20.16 -29.48
C SER A 511 12.11 20.65 -29.10
N SER A 512 12.48 20.56 -27.82
CA SER A 512 13.83 20.92 -27.36
C SER A 512 14.92 20.07 -28.02
N LYS A 513 14.67 18.76 -28.15
CA LYS A 513 15.57 17.83 -28.85
C LYS A 513 15.79 18.26 -30.30
N PHE A 514 14.73 18.40 -31.10
CA PHE A 514 14.86 18.72 -32.52
C PHE A 514 15.48 20.10 -32.76
N ILE A 515 15.21 21.08 -31.90
CA ILE A 515 15.89 22.38 -31.94
C ILE A 515 17.39 22.22 -31.72
N PHE A 516 17.81 21.44 -30.71
CA PHE A 516 19.21 21.18 -30.44
C PHE A 516 19.90 20.44 -31.61
N SER A 517 19.31 19.33 -32.07
CA SER A 517 19.83 18.58 -33.22
C SER A 517 19.95 19.45 -34.47
N TYR A 518 19.00 20.36 -34.71
CA TYR A 518 19.09 21.28 -35.86
C TYR A 518 20.33 22.17 -35.80
N TYR A 519 20.50 22.91 -34.69
CA TYR A 519 21.56 23.93 -34.59
C TYR A 519 22.95 23.33 -34.41
N PHE A 520 23.08 22.23 -33.67
CA PHE A 520 24.38 21.68 -33.25
C PHE A 520 24.81 20.44 -34.03
N GLU A 521 23.87 19.63 -34.52
CA GLU A 521 24.20 18.37 -35.21
C GLU A 521 24.10 18.52 -36.73
N ILE A 522 22.97 19.03 -37.25
CA ILE A 522 22.67 18.98 -38.69
C ILE A 522 23.15 20.22 -39.44
N LYS A 523 22.85 21.43 -38.96
CA LYS A 523 23.19 22.68 -39.66
C LYS A 523 24.71 22.82 -39.94
N PRO A 524 25.62 22.51 -39.00
CA PRO A 524 27.06 22.63 -39.24
C PRO A 524 27.62 21.65 -40.30
N LEU A 525 26.91 20.55 -40.59
CA LEU A 525 27.36 19.56 -41.57
C LEU A 525 27.02 19.92 -43.01
N VAL A 526 25.96 20.70 -43.21
CA VAL A 526 25.42 20.95 -44.55
C VAL A 526 26.39 21.76 -45.40
N GLU A 527 27.06 22.77 -44.83
CA GLU A 527 28.00 23.61 -45.57
C GLU A 527 29.25 22.83 -46.01
N PRO A 528 29.96 22.09 -45.13
CA PRO A 528 31.01 21.16 -45.54
C PRO A 528 30.55 20.11 -46.55
N THR A 529 29.33 19.58 -46.40
CA THR A 529 28.78 18.59 -47.34
C THR A 529 28.59 19.19 -48.73
N LYS A 530 28.09 20.43 -48.84
CA LYS A 530 27.97 21.15 -50.12
C LYS A 530 29.34 21.38 -50.78
N GLU A 531 30.36 21.65 -50.00
CA GLU A 531 31.74 21.79 -50.49
C GLU A 531 32.30 20.46 -50.99
N ILE A 532 32.17 19.39 -50.21
CA ILE A 532 32.62 18.03 -50.60
C ILE A 532 31.89 17.57 -51.86
N MET A 533 30.59 17.87 -52.02
CA MET A 533 29.83 17.52 -53.23
C MET A 533 30.26 18.30 -54.48
N ARG A 534 30.87 19.48 -54.35
CA ARG A 534 31.35 20.29 -55.49
C ARG A 534 32.69 19.82 -56.05
N VAL A 535 33.49 19.10 -55.26
CA VAL A 535 34.81 18.61 -55.67
C VAL A 535 34.66 17.33 -56.50
N ASN A 536 34.86 17.34 -57.82
CA ASN A 536 34.86 16.09 -58.59
C ASN A 536 36.17 15.31 -58.38
N VAL A 537 36.11 14.20 -57.65
CA VAL A 537 37.25 13.27 -57.46
C VAL A 537 37.07 12.06 -58.37
N ASN A 538 38.02 11.85 -59.29
CA ASN A 538 37.92 10.76 -60.26
C ASN A 538 38.42 9.40 -59.72
N ILE A 539 39.37 9.39 -58.75
CA ILE A 539 39.89 8.18 -58.08
C ILE A 539 40.34 8.54 -56.65
N TYR A 540 39.83 7.84 -55.64
CA TYR A 540 40.25 7.97 -54.24
C TYR A 540 40.98 6.67 -53.82
N GLU A 541 42.23 6.77 -53.35
CA GLU A 541 42.90 5.67 -52.65
C GLU A 541 42.56 5.75 -51.15
N TRP A 542 41.47 5.09 -50.75
CA TRP A 542 41.11 4.97 -49.33
C TRP A 542 41.87 3.77 -48.78
N HIS A 543 42.46 3.90 -47.59
CA HIS A 543 43.32 2.85 -47.03
C HIS A 543 42.52 1.54 -46.86
N GLU A 544 43.00 0.48 -47.52
CA GLU A 544 42.61 -0.96 -47.50
C GLU A 544 41.14 -1.39 -47.75
N PHE A 545 40.10 -0.63 -47.40
CA PHE A 545 38.74 -1.20 -47.37
C PHE A 545 37.92 -1.05 -48.68
N PHE A 546 38.18 -0.03 -49.52
CA PHE A 546 37.42 0.20 -50.76
C PHE A 546 38.32 0.72 -51.90
N PRO A 547 38.97 -0.16 -52.68
CA PRO A 547 39.75 0.27 -53.84
C PRO A 547 38.84 0.78 -54.97
N GLN A 548 39.17 1.95 -55.54
CA GLN A 548 38.56 2.55 -56.75
C GLN A 548 37.09 2.99 -56.68
N VAL A 549 36.72 3.78 -55.67
CA VAL A 549 35.39 4.41 -55.59
C VAL A 549 35.34 5.68 -56.46
N LYS A 550 34.38 5.75 -57.39
CA LYS A 550 34.20 6.88 -58.35
C LYS A 550 33.33 8.03 -57.82
N SER A 551 33.05 8.08 -56.52
CA SER A 551 32.10 9.04 -55.91
C SER A 551 32.52 9.46 -54.51
N ASN A 552 32.28 10.73 -54.18
CA ASN A 552 32.52 11.30 -52.84
C ASN A 552 31.54 10.78 -51.77
N ALA A 553 30.62 9.88 -52.12
CA ALA A 553 29.62 9.33 -51.21
C ALA A 553 30.22 8.70 -49.95
N GLY A 554 31.40 8.05 -50.06
CA GLY A 554 32.07 7.44 -48.91
C GLY A 554 32.55 8.46 -47.87
N ALA A 555 33.09 9.59 -48.31
CA ALA A 555 33.52 10.68 -47.43
C ALA A 555 32.33 11.36 -46.74
N ILE A 556 31.23 11.57 -47.47
CA ILE A 556 29.97 12.10 -46.92
C ILE A 556 29.42 11.13 -45.87
N LEU A 557 29.40 9.83 -46.15
CA LEU A 557 28.94 8.82 -45.20
C LEU A 557 29.78 8.82 -43.92
N ALA A 558 31.11 8.93 -44.03
CA ALA A 558 32.00 8.96 -42.87
C ALA A 558 31.78 10.19 -41.97
N VAL A 559 31.45 11.35 -42.55
CA VAL A 559 31.14 12.58 -41.80
C VAL A 559 29.76 12.51 -41.14
N TRP A 560 28.76 11.95 -41.83
CA TRP A 560 27.38 11.90 -41.34
C TRP A 560 27.11 10.75 -40.37
N ALA A 561 27.75 9.59 -40.53
CA ALA A 561 27.42 8.39 -39.77
C ALA A 561 27.55 8.55 -38.22
N PRO A 562 28.62 9.15 -37.67
CA PRO A 562 28.73 9.35 -36.22
C PRO A 562 27.62 10.27 -35.68
N ILE A 563 27.26 11.32 -36.42
CA ILE A 563 26.29 12.31 -35.98
C ILE A 563 24.85 11.77 -36.06
N ILE A 564 24.54 10.99 -37.10
CA ILE A 564 23.28 10.26 -37.19
C ILE A 564 23.14 9.26 -36.02
N LEU A 565 24.22 8.58 -35.62
CA LEU A 565 24.20 7.69 -34.47
C LEU A 565 23.90 8.47 -33.17
N VAL A 566 24.59 9.60 -32.96
CA VAL A 566 24.34 10.49 -31.81
C VAL A 566 22.88 10.96 -31.80
N TYR A 567 22.31 11.34 -32.94
CA TYR A 567 20.90 11.77 -33.07
C TYR A 567 19.87 10.70 -32.64
N PHE A 568 20.20 9.41 -32.73
CA PHE A 568 19.34 8.35 -32.18
C PHE A 568 19.56 8.14 -30.68
N MET A 569 20.80 8.30 -30.20
CA MET A 569 21.18 8.08 -28.80
C MET A 569 20.81 9.24 -27.87
N ASP A 570 20.85 10.48 -28.36
CA ASP A 570 20.61 11.71 -27.60
C ASP A 570 19.22 11.77 -26.93
N THR A 571 18.26 11.00 -27.46
CA THR A 571 16.87 10.98 -27.01
C THR A 571 16.78 10.43 -25.58
N GLN A 572 17.69 9.52 -25.21
CA GLN A 572 17.80 9.02 -23.84
C GLN A 572 18.35 10.09 -22.88
N ILE A 573 19.27 10.94 -23.36
CA ILE A 573 19.85 12.04 -22.58
C ILE A 573 18.78 13.08 -22.28
N TRP A 574 18.06 13.53 -23.33
CA TRP A 574 16.94 14.46 -23.19
C TRP A 574 15.85 13.93 -22.26
N TYR A 575 15.51 12.63 -22.38
CA TYR A 575 14.58 11.98 -21.47
C TYR A 575 15.04 12.03 -20.02
N SER A 576 16.31 11.68 -19.75
CA SER A 576 16.86 11.68 -18.39
C SER A 576 16.86 13.10 -17.76
N VAL A 577 17.20 14.13 -18.54
CA VAL A 577 17.18 15.53 -18.09
C VAL A 577 15.75 15.99 -17.75
N PHE A 578 14.80 15.80 -18.67
CA PHE A 578 13.42 16.20 -18.46
C PHE A 578 12.73 15.41 -17.34
N CYS A 579 13.00 14.11 -17.21
CA CYS A 579 12.52 13.30 -16.10
C CYS A 579 13.05 13.80 -14.75
N THR A 580 14.31 14.21 -14.69
CA THR A 580 14.90 14.77 -13.46
C THR A 580 14.25 16.11 -13.08
N ILE A 581 14.06 17.00 -14.06
CA ILE A 581 13.42 18.31 -13.83
C ILE A 581 11.96 18.14 -13.42
N PHE A 582 11.17 17.40 -14.21
CA PHE A 582 9.75 17.20 -13.94
C PHE A 582 9.54 16.39 -12.66
N GLY A 583 10.36 15.36 -12.42
CA GLY A 583 10.37 14.60 -11.17
C GLY A 583 10.70 15.47 -9.96
N GLY A 584 11.68 16.37 -10.08
CA GLY A 584 12.03 17.35 -9.05
C GLY A 584 10.89 18.33 -8.76
N MET A 585 10.28 18.90 -9.80
CA MET A 585 9.11 19.78 -9.67
C MET A 585 7.93 19.06 -9.01
N CYS A 586 7.62 17.83 -9.45
CA CYS A 586 6.58 17.01 -8.82
C CYS A 586 6.90 16.75 -7.35
N GLY A 587 8.17 16.45 -7.03
CA GLY A 587 8.65 16.27 -5.67
C GLY A 587 8.33 17.47 -4.77
N ILE A 588 8.64 18.69 -5.25
CA ILE A 588 8.36 19.94 -4.54
C ILE A 588 6.86 20.16 -4.37
N VAL A 589 6.06 19.97 -5.43
CA VAL A 589 4.58 20.14 -5.42
C VAL A 589 3.89 19.16 -4.46
N HIS A 590 4.53 18.03 -4.16
CA HIS A 590 4.04 17.02 -3.22
C HIS A 590 4.74 17.06 -1.85
N HIS A 591 5.54 18.10 -1.58
CA HIS A 591 6.28 18.26 -0.32
C HIS A 591 7.17 17.06 0.04
N LEU A 592 7.63 16.31 -0.98
CA LEU A 592 8.47 15.13 -0.80
C LEU A 592 9.83 15.53 -0.23
N GLY A 593 10.05 15.15 1.03
CA GLY A 593 11.28 15.45 1.75
C GLY A 593 11.38 16.90 2.23
N GLU A 594 10.26 17.55 2.58
CA GLU A 594 10.28 18.85 3.28
C GLU A 594 10.97 18.76 4.66
N ILE A 595 10.81 17.63 5.37
CA ILE A 595 11.41 17.41 6.70
C ILE A 595 12.44 16.28 6.63
N ARG A 596 13.72 16.64 6.45
CA ARG A 596 14.81 15.64 6.35
C ARG A 596 15.63 15.49 7.62
N THR A 597 15.64 16.50 8.48
CA THR A 597 16.51 16.55 9.66
C THR A 597 15.72 16.77 10.94
N MET A 598 16.29 16.36 12.06
CA MET A 598 15.68 16.58 13.38
C MET A 598 15.50 18.08 13.70
N GLY A 599 16.39 18.94 13.20
CA GLY A 599 16.24 20.39 13.30
C GLY A 599 14.95 20.90 12.65
N MET A 600 14.58 20.38 11.48
CA MET A 600 13.33 20.71 10.79
C MET A 600 12.10 20.13 11.49
N VAL A 601 12.21 18.92 12.08
CA VAL A 601 11.13 18.35 12.91
C VAL A 601 10.83 19.29 14.07
N ARG A 602 11.86 19.78 14.77
CA ARG A 602 11.71 20.66 15.93
C ARG A 602 11.08 22.01 15.57
N SER A 603 11.49 22.63 14.47
CA SER A 603 10.90 23.93 14.06
C SER A 603 9.42 23.82 13.69
N ARG A 604 8.99 22.66 13.17
CA ARG A 604 7.60 22.38 12.80
C ARG A 604 6.81 21.65 13.89
N PHE A 605 7.41 21.29 15.02
CA PHE A 605 6.77 20.40 16.01
C PHE A 605 5.46 20.98 16.57
N CYS A 606 5.38 22.31 16.76
CA CYS A 606 4.12 22.98 17.16
C CYS A 606 2.95 22.74 16.21
N THR A 607 3.22 22.54 14.91
CA THR A 607 2.19 22.30 13.88
C THR A 607 1.83 20.82 13.73
N LEU A 608 2.66 19.89 14.26
CA LEU A 608 2.41 18.45 14.13
C LEU A 608 1.08 18.01 14.74
N PRO A 609 0.66 18.44 15.95
CA PRO A 609 -0.62 18.04 16.51
C PRO A 609 -1.81 18.46 15.64
N GLU A 610 -1.75 19.63 15.01
CA GLU A 610 -2.82 20.15 14.16
C GLU A 610 -2.94 19.33 12.87
N VAL A 611 -1.81 19.06 12.22
CA VAL A 611 -1.76 18.23 11.01
C VAL A 611 -2.13 16.78 11.32
N PHE A 612 -1.69 16.25 12.47
CA PHE A 612 -2.09 14.93 12.98
C PHE A 612 -3.60 14.83 13.17
N ASN A 613 -4.22 15.80 13.85
CA ASN A 613 -5.66 15.82 14.06
C ASN A 613 -6.43 15.98 12.73
N ALA A 614 -5.87 16.71 11.76
CA ALA A 614 -6.49 16.87 10.45
C ALA A 614 -6.45 15.59 9.59
N CYS A 615 -5.39 14.78 9.71
CA CYS A 615 -5.19 13.60 8.86
C CYS A 615 -5.63 12.29 9.52
N LEU A 616 -5.33 12.11 10.81
CA LEU A 616 -5.47 10.83 11.51
C LEU A 616 -6.61 10.79 12.53
N VAL A 617 -7.20 11.91 12.94
CA VAL A 617 -8.36 11.92 13.85
C VAL A 617 -9.66 12.08 13.06
N PRO A 618 -10.59 11.11 13.11
CA PRO A 618 -11.83 11.19 12.35
C PRO A 618 -12.71 12.37 12.78
N ARG A 619 -13.20 13.15 11.82
CA ARG A 619 -14.13 14.27 12.08
C ARG A 619 -15.50 13.73 12.49
N SER A 620 -16.11 14.35 13.51
CA SER A 620 -17.42 13.96 14.06
C SER A 620 -18.59 14.20 13.09
N SER A 621 -18.40 14.92 11.98
CA SER A 621 -19.34 14.93 10.86
C SER A 621 -18.66 15.27 9.53
N PRO A 622 -18.82 14.48 8.47
CA PRO A 622 -18.49 14.91 7.13
C PRO A 622 -19.65 15.78 6.64
N LYS A 623 -19.55 17.11 6.78
CA LYS A 623 -20.34 18.00 5.92
C LYS A 623 -19.74 17.90 4.52
N GLU A 624 -20.11 16.86 3.78
CA GLU A 624 -19.88 16.78 2.34
C GLU A 624 -20.64 17.94 1.68
N LYS A 625 -19.95 19.04 1.39
CA LYS A 625 -20.41 19.96 0.35
C LYS A 625 -20.28 19.20 -0.97
N LYS A 626 -21.37 18.62 -1.46
CA LYS A 626 -21.50 18.12 -2.84
C LYS A 626 -21.42 19.32 -3.80
N GLY A 627 -20.20 19.74 -4.13
CA GLY A 627 -19.91 20.64 -5.24
C GLY A 627 -19.34 19.85 -6.41
N ILE A 628 -19.80 20.14 -7.62
CA ILE A 628 -19.56 19.37 -8.86
C ILE A 628 -18.18 19.67 -9.51
N LEU A 629 -17.29 20.44 -8.86
CA LEU A 629 -15.90 20.61 -9.31
C LEU A 629 -14.90 19.98 -8.33
N PRO A 630 -13.91 19.20 -8.81
CA PRO A 630 -12.89 18.65 -7.94
C PRO A 630 -12.05 19.80 -7.36
N SER A 631 -12.12 19.95 -6.05
CA SER A 631 -11.44 20.95 -5.21
C SER A 631 -9.91 20.77 -5.16
N PHE A 632 -9.26 20.54 -6.29
CA PHE A 632 -7.83 20.21 -6.36
C PHE A 632 -6.94 21.42 -6.07
N LEU A 633 -7.42 22.63 -6.38
CA LEU A 633 -6.71 23.90 -6.13
C LEU A 633 -7.07 24.52 -4.77
N GLU A 634 -8.33 24.45 -4.33
CA GLU A 634 -8.75 25.01 -3.04
C GLU A 634 -8.16 24.26 -1.84
N LYS A 635 -8.04 22.92 -1.88
CA LYS A 635 -7.43 22.16 -0.78
C LYS A 635 -5.91 22.36 -0.65
N LYS A 636 -5.24 22.77 -1.73
CA LYS A 636 -3.77 22.80 -1.81
C LYS A 636 -3.17 24.18 -1.51
N ILE A 637 -3.91 25.25 -1.77
CA ILE A 637 -3.44 26.63 -1.58
C ILE A 637 -4.04 27.27 -0.32
N PHE A 638 -5.29 26.95 0.03
CA PHE A 638 -5.97 27.48 1.22
C PHE A 638 -6.13 26.40 2.30
N LYS A 639 -5.01 25.83 2.73
CA LYS A 639 -4.90 25.26 4.09
C LYS A 639 -4.61 26.39 5.07
N ASP A 640 -5.33 27.50 4.96
CA ASP A 640 -5.42 28.46 6.06
C ASP A 640 -6.18 27.73 7.17
N LEU A 641 -5.41 27.16 8.10
CA LEU A 641 -5.90 26.64 9.36
C LEU A 641 -6.78 27.73 9.98
N GLY A 642 -8.09 27.53 9.93
CA GLY A 642 -9.04 28.37 10.62
C GLY A 642 -8.62 28.49 12.07
N LYS A 643 -8.27 29.71 12.49
CA LYS A 643 -7.81 30.08 13.85
C LYS A 643 -8.84 29.83 14.96
N SER A 644 -9.86 29.00 14.76
CA SER A 644 -11.05 28.94 15.63
C SER A 644 -11.27 27.62 16.37
N GLU A 645 -10.52 26.56 16.11
CA GLU A 645 -10.55 25.36 16.96
C GLU A 645 -9.11 25.02 17.34
N ARG A 646 -8.66 25.46 18.51
CA ARG A 646 -7.46 24.90 19.14
C ARG A 646 -7.75 23.44 19.43
N HIS A 647 -7.47 22.56 18.48
CA HIS A 647 -7.63 21.12 18.67
C HIS A 647 -6.72 20.68 19.81
N ASP A 648 -7.30 19.97 20.79
CA ASP A 648 -6.58 19.50 21.97
C ASP A 648 -5.44 18.54 21.56
N PRO A 649 -4.16 18.82 21.90
CA PRO A 649 -3.04 17.97 21.53
C PRO A 649 -2.97 16.68 22.37
N THR A 650 -3.88 16.46 23.31
CA THR A 650 -3.93 15.23 24.14
C THR A 650 -3.89 13.95 23.32
N LYS A 651 -4.66 13.87 22.22
CA LYS A 651 -4.66 12.73 21.29
C LYS A 651 -3.29 12.50 20.67
N PHE A 652 -2.66 13.57 20.19
CA PHE A 652 -1.32 13.52 19.63
C PHE A 652 -0.29 13.10 20.69
N ALA A 653 -0.38 13.65 21.90
CA ALA A 653 0.53 13.34 23.01
C ALA A 653 0.50 11.85 23.38
N LEU A 654 -0.69 11.23 23.42
CA LEU A 654 -0.82 9.79 23.63
C LEU A 654 -0.11 8.97 22.54
N VAL A 655 -0.33 9.30 21.27
CA VAL A 655 0.31 8.60 20.15
C VAL A 655 1.83 8.81 20.15
N TRP A 656 2.26 10.04 20.35
CA TRP A 656 3.67 10.40 20.46
C TRP A 656 4.35 9.60 21.56
N ASN A 657 3.78 9.58 22.77
CA ASN A 657 4.34 8.81 23.88
C ASN A 657 4.38 7.31 23.60
N GLN A 658 3.39 6.75 22.88
CA GLN A 658 3.44 5.35 22.46
C GLN A 658 4.53 5.05 21.41
N ILE A 659 4.80 6.00 20.52
CA ILE A 659 5.93 5.92 19.57
C ILE A 659 7.26 5.91 20.34
N ILE A 660 7.44 6.85 21.27
CA ILE A 660 8.65 6.95 22.10
C ILE A 660 8.84 5.68 22.95
N ASN A 661 7.78 5.17 23.60
CA ASN A 661 7.83 3.90 24.33
C ASN A 661 8.21 2.72 23.43
N SER A 662 7.77 2.73 22.16
CA SER A 662 8.12 1.67 21.21
C SER A 662 9.60 1.75 20.82
N PHE A 663 10.16 2.94 20.59
CA PHE A 663 11.60 3.12 20.38
C PHE A 663 12.41 2.69 21.59
N ARG A 664 11.93 2.97 22.82
CA ARG A 664 12.59 2.48 24.03
C ARG A 664 12.59 0.96 24.12
N SER A 665 11.48 0.30 23.77
CA SER A 665 11.36 -1.17 23.72
C SER A 665 12.17 -1.83 22.61
N GLU A 666 12.57 -1.05 21.60
CA GLU A 666 13.48 -1.47 20.53
C GLU A 666 14.95 -1.19 20.85
N ASP A 667 15.23 -0.54 21.99
CA ASP A 667 16.56 -0.12 22.42
C ASP A 667 17.18 0.95 21.51
N LEU A 668 16.35 1.68 20.74
CA LEU A 668 16.80 2.78 19.87
C LEU A 668 17.11 4.07 20.65
N ILE A 669 16.55 4.22 21.86
CA ILE A 669 16.74 5.39 22.73
C ILE A 669 17.02 4.96 24.17
N SER A 670 17.78 5.78 24.90
CA SER A 670 18.07 5.62 26.33
C SER A 670 16.88 6.04 27.23
N ASN A 671 16.93 5.71 28.53
CA ASN A 671 15.90 6.20 29.47
C ASN A 671 15.91 7.74 29.56
N ARG A 672 17.10 8.35 29.53
CA ARG A 672 17.27 9.81 29.53
C ARG A 672 16.61 10.45 28.30
N GLU A 673 16.88 9.94 27.10
CA GLU A 673 16.26 10.45 25.87
C GLU A 673 14.74 10.24 25.85
N MET A 674 14.25 9.11 26.37
CA MET A 674 12.83 8.86 26.55
C MET A 674 12.18 9.95 27.40
N ASP A 675 12.78 10.31 28.54
CA ASP A 675 12.25 11.38 29.41
C ASP A 675 12.26 12.76 28.74
N LEU A 676 13.29 13.05 27.94
CA LEU A 676 13.40 14.31 27.21
C LEU A 676 12.34 14.45 26.12
N MET A 677 11.96 13.34 25.49
CA MET A 677 11.04 13.30 24.35
C MET A 677 9.59 13.08 24.74
N THR A 678 9.32 12.53 25.93
CA THR A 678 7.95 12.25 26.39
C THR A 678 7.17 13.55 26.65
N MET A 679 5.92 13.57 26.20
CA MET A 679 4.98 14.67 26.46
C MET A 679 4.22 14.38 27.77
N PRO A 680 4.30 15.24 28.79
CA PRO A 680 3.69 14.96 30.10
C PRO A 680 2.15 15.00 30.03
N MET A 681 1.52 14.01 30.64
CA MET A 681 0.05 13.82 30.68
C MET A 681 -0.41 13.77 32.14
N SER A 682 -0.52 14.91 32.84
CA SER A 682 -0.88 14.92 34.27
C SER A 682 -2.30 15.44 34.53
N LEU A 683 -3.05 14.71 35.37
CA LEU A 683 -4.44 14.99 35.77
C LEU A 683 -4.61 16.13 36.80
N GLU A 684 -3.56 16.48 37.54
CA GLU A 684 -3.66 17.41 38.67
C GLU A 684 -3.69 18.90 38.27
N TYR A 685 -3.51 19.22 36.99
CA TYR A 685 -3.36 20.59 36.51
C TYR A 685 -4.58 21.06 35.72
N ARG A 686 -5.55 21.69 36.41
CA ARG A 686 -6.71 22.36 35.79
C ARG A 686 -6.37 23.58 34.92
N SER A 687 -5.10 23.86 34.63
CA SER A 687 -4.65 25.10 33.98
C SER A 687 -4.82 25.11 32.45
N GLY A 688 -5.14 23.98 31.81
CA GLY A 688 -5.38 23.94 30.35
C GLY A 688 -4.17 24.35 29.49
N SER A 689 -2.96 24.42 30.06
CA SER A 689 -1.72 24.77 29.37
C SER A 689 -0.99 23.51 28.89
N ILE A 690 -0.74 23.44 27.59
CA ILE A 690 -0.03 22.35 26.91
C ILE A 690 1.45 22.38 27.33
N ARG A 691 1.98 21.28 27.86
CA ARG A 691 3.40 21.14 28.18
C ARG A 691 4.12 20.38 27.07
N TRP A 692 5.11 21.03 26.47
CA TRP A 692 5.92 20.44 25.39
C TRP A 692 7.04 19.55 25.94
N PRO A 693 7.53 18.57 25.15
CA PRO A 693 8.71 17.78 25.49
C PRO A 693 9.96 18.62 25.80
N LEU A 694 10.81 18.14 26.73
CA LEU A 694 11.98 18.89 27.19
C LEU A 694 13.03 19.10 26.10
N PHE A 695 13.16 18.20 25.13
CA PHE A 695 14.10 18.38 24.01
C PHE A 695 13.78 19.62 23.14
N LEU A 696 12.57 20.20 23.24
CA LEU A 696 12.22 21.47 22.59
C LEU A 696 12.53 22.68 23.48
N VAL A 697 12.51 22.50 24.80
CA VAL A 697 12.39 23.56 25.81
C VAL A 697 13.70 23.81 26.58
N ALA A 698 14.50 22.78 26.87
CA ALA A 698 15.62 22.83 27.83
C ALA A 698 16.56 24.05 27.67
N LYS A 699 17.21 24.21 26.50
CA LYS A 699 18.12 25.35 26.25
C LYS A 699 17.43 26.72 26.24
N LYS A 700 16.12 26.76 25.99
CA LYS A 700 15.36 28.01 25.91
C LYS A 700 15.17 28.65 27.27
N PHE A 701 15.13 27.86 28.35
CA PHE A 701 15.02 28.37 29.71
C PHE A 701 16.25 29.20 30.10
N SER A 702 17.46 28.63 29.98
CA SER A 702 18.70 29.36 30.30
C SER A 702 18.85 30.62 29.42
N THR A 703 18.54 30.51 28.12
CA THR A 703 18.56 31.66 27.20
C THR A 703 17.58 32.77 27.65
N ALA A 704 16.42 32.40 28.21
CA ALA A 704 15.47 33.37 28.73
C ALA A 704 15.95 34.05 30.01
N VAL A 705 16.61 33.31 30.90
CA VAL A 705 17.23 33.83 32.13
C VAL A 705 18.33 34.83 31.78
N ASP A 706 19.24 34.46 30.89
CA ASP A 706 20.32 35.35 30.40
C ASP A 706 19.75 36.59 29.71
N MET A 707 18.67 36.42 28.95
CA MET A 707 17.99 37.53 28.29
C MET A 707 17.34 38.49 29.29
N ALA A 708 16.72 37.98 30.36
CA ALA A 708 16.06 38.78 31.38
C ALA A 708 17.05 39.53 32.27
N ALA A 709 18.15 38.89 32.67
CA ALA A 709 19.20 39.50 33.49
C ALA A 709 19.88 40.68 32.77
N ASN A 710 20.13 40.54 31.46
CA ASN A 710 20.83 41.56 30.67
C ASN A 710 19.88 42.54 29.93
N PHE A 711 18.58 42.51 30.20
CA PHE A 711 17.62 43.28 29.43
C PHE A 711 17.58 44.75 29.84
N THR A 712 17.89 45.65 28.90
CA THR A 712 17.73 47.10 29.07
C THR A 712 16.48 47.58 28.32
N GLY A 713 15.39 47.83 29.05
CA GLY A 713 14.12 48.32 28.46
C GLY A 713 12.90 48.15 29.37
N ASN A 714 11.70 48.31 28.81
CA ASN A 714 10.43 48.13 29.55
C ASN A 714 10.02 46.65 29.61
N SER A 715 9.43 46.20 30.73
CA SER A 715 8.94 44.82 30.93
C SER A 715 8.00 44.35 29.83
N ALA A 716 7.19 45.24 29.25
CA ALA A 716 6.30 44.92 28.12
C ALA A 716 7.08 44.48 26.87
N GLN A 717 8.23 45.09 26.59
CA GLN A 717 9.08 44.74 25.45
C GLN A 717 9.81 43.41 25.69
N LEU A 718 10.28 43.18 26.92
CA LEU A 718 10.85 41.88 27.32
C LEU A 718 9.83 40.77 27.11
N PHE A 719 8.59 40.98 27.56
CA PHE A 719 7.52 40.00 27.41
C PHE A 719 7.14 39.75 25.93
N GLN A 720 7.15 40.78 25.08
CA GLN A 720 6.96 40.61 23.63
C GLN A 720 8.10 39.80 22.99
N ARG A 721 9.36 40.04 23.38
CA ARG A 721 10.50 39.25 22.89
C ARG A 721 10.43 37.80 23.35
N ILE A 722 10.03 37.56 24.59
CA ILE A 722 9.81 36.21 25.13
C ILE A 722 8.69 35.49 24.39
N LYS A 723 7.56 36.18 24.15
CA LYS A 723 6.41 35.63 23.42
C LYS A 723 6.67 35.36 21.93
N LYS A 724 7.71 35.96 21.33
CA LYS A 724 8.08 35.69 19.94
C LYS A 724 8.51 34.23 19.74
N ASP A 725 9.12 33.62 20.75
CA ASP A 725 9.47 32.20 20.76
C ASP A 725 8.49 31.43 21.68
N ASN A 726 7.55 30.72 21.06
CA ASN A 726 6.53 29.94 21.78
C ASN A 726 7.15 28.95 22.78
N TYR A 727 8.29 28.33 22.46
CA TYR A 727 8.93 27.35 23.34
C TYR A 727 9.60 28.01 24.54
N MET A 728 10.15 29.22 24.36
CA MET A 728 10.78 29.98 25.43
C MET A 728 9.75 30.43 26.48
N PHE A 729 8.60 30.93 26.03
CA PHE A 729 7.49 31.25 26.93
C PHE A 729 6.97 30.00 27.66
N CYS A 730 6.84 28.86 26.95
CA CYS A 730 6.44 27.60 27.58
C CYS A 730 7.47 27.10 28.60
N ALA A 731 8.77 27.30 28.37
CA ALA A 731 9.85 26.93 29.30
C ALA A 731 9.70 27.61 30.66
N ILE A 732 9.51 28.94 30.62
CA ILE A 732 9.35 29.77 31.81
C ILE A 732 8.09 29.37 32.56
N ASN A 733 6.98 29.17 31.85
CA ASN A 733 5.72 28.77 32.45
C ASN A 733 5.79 27.36 33.09
N ASP A 734 6.49 26.42 32.44
CA ASP A 734 6.69 25.08 32.98
C ASP A 734 7.57 25.11 34.24
N PHE A 735 8.66 25.88 34.26
CA PHE A 735 9.46 26.11 35.47
C PHE A 735 8.63 26.70 36.61
N TYR A 736 7.88 27.78 36.35
CA TYR A 736 7.05 28.46 37.34
C TYR A 736 6.01 27.51 37.96
N GLU A 737 5.29 26.74 37.14
CA GLU A 737 4.26 25.79 37.61
C GLU A 737 4.87 24.56 38.31
N LEU A 738 6.03 24.05 37.86
CA LEU A 738 6.74 22.96 38.52
C LEU A 738 7.22 23.38 39.91
N THR A 739 7.89 24.53 40.02
CA THR A 739 8.40 25.04 41.30
C THR A 739 7.27 25.30 42.28
N LYS A 740 6.17 25.92 41.83
CA LYS A 740 4.98 26.14 42.64
C LYS A 740 4.36 24.83 43.14
N SER A 741 4.28 23.82 42.27
CA SER A 741 3.76 22.50 42.62
C SER A 741 4.66 21.81 43.65
N ILE A 742 5.97 21.78 43.40
CA ILE A 742 6.95 21.14 44.29
C ILE A 742 6.93 21.81 45.66
N PHE A 743 6.95 23.14 45.74
CA PHE A 743 6.87 23.86 47.02
C PHE A 743 5.58 23.59 47.78
N ARG A 744 4.44 23.52 47.09
CA ARG A 744 3.16 23.16 47.72
C ARG A 744 3.18 21.76 48.36
N PHE A 745 3.90 20.80 47.77
CA PHE A 745 4.02 19.44 48.31
C PHE A 745 5.14 19.28 49.34
N LEU A 746 6.26 20.01 49.17
CA LEU A 746 7.47 19.90 49.98
C LEU A 746 7.32 20.63 51.33
N VAL A 747 6.64 21.78 51.36
CA VAL A 747 6.49 22.60 52.57
C VAL A 747 5.21 22.23 53.31
N ILE A 748 5.33 21.90 54.60
CA ILE A 748 4.20 21.55 55.49
C ILE A 748 3.78 22.75 56.34
N GLY A 749 4.73 23.54 56.83
CA GLY A 749 4.49 24.66 57.75
C GLY A 749 3.56 25.73 57.20
N ASP A 750 2.60 26.19 58.01
CA ASP A 750 1.55 27.12 57.58
C ASP A 750 2.08 28.55 57.36
N VAL A 751 3.04 28.98 58.17
CA VAL A 751 3.72 30.28 58.00
C VAL A 751 4.51 30.27 56.69
N GLU A 752 5.33 29.24 56.47
CA GLU A 752 6.15 29.08 55.27
C GLU A 752 5.29 28.98 54.00
N LYS A 753 4.15 28.27 54.04
CA LYS A 753 3.17 28.23 52.93
C LYS A 753 2.59 29.61 52.61
N ARG A 754 2.26 30.42 53.63
CA ARG A 754 1.75 31.78 53.44
C ARG A 754 2.81 32.67 52.79
N VAL A 755 4.06 32.64 53.28
CA VAL A 755 5.17 33.41 52.68
C VAL A 755 5.34 33.06 51.19
N ILE A 756 5.41 31.77 50.87
CA ILE A 756 5.54 31.32 49.48
C ILE A 756 4.34 31.75 48.64
N ALA A 757 3.12 31.68 49.18
CA ALA A 757 1.91 32.12 48.48
C ALA A 757 1.91 33.64 48.18
N VAL A 758 2.37 34.47 49.12
CA VAL A 758 2.51 35.92 48.95
C VAL A 758 3.53 36.25 47.86
N ILE A 759 4.70 35.60 47.88
CA ILE A 759 5.74 35.79 46.85
C ILE A 759 5.18 35.45 45.45
N PHE A 760 4.52 34.30 45.30
CA PHE A 760 3.92 33.93 44.02
C PHE A 760 2.79 34.87 43.58
N ALA A 761 2.06 35.49 44.53
CA ALA A 761 1.02 36.48 44.25
C ALA A 761 1.61 37.81 43.76
N GLU A 762 2.69 38.28 44.39
CA GLU A 762 3.35 39.53 43.98
C GLU A 762 4.01 39.39 42.60
N ILE A 763 4.67 38.26 42.32
CA ILE A 763 5.18 37.93 40.97
C ILE A 763 4.05 38.01 39.94
N LYS A 764 2.89 37.41 40.25
CA LYS A 764 1.74 37.41 39.33
C LYS A 764 1.17 38.81 39.11
N LYS A 765 1.05 39.62 40.15
CA LYS A 765 0.59 41.01 40.10
C LYS A 765 1.54 41.88 39.27
N SER A 766 2.85 41.71 39.47
CA SER A 766 3.88 42.42 38.71
C SER A 766 3.86 42.07 37.20
N ILE A 767 3.64 40.79 36.86
CA ILE A 767 3.44 40.37 35.46
C ILE A 767 2.17 41.00 34.86
N GLN A 768 1.05 41.05 35.60
CA GLN A 768 -0.20 41.66 35.13
C GLN A 768 -0.08 43.16 34.90
N ASN A 769 0.63 43.87 35.77
CA ASN A 769 0.84 45.31 35.69
C ASN A 769 1.98 45.71 34.74
N SER A 770 2.70 44.73 34.16
CA SER A 770 3.90 44.96 33.34
C SER A 770 5.02 45.75 34.07
N SER A 771 5.12 45.57 35.39
CA SER A 771 6.08 46.25 36.27
C SER A 771 7.23 45.33 36.74
N LEU A 772 7.41 44.16 36.13
CA LEU A 772 8.40 43.15 36.56
C LEU A 772 9.84 43.68 36.73
N LEU A 773 10.33 44.52 35.83
CA LEU A 773 11.68 45.11 35.92
C LEU A 773 11.76 46.28 36.92
N VAL A 774 10.62 46.76 37.42
CA VAL A 774 10.51 47.81 38.44
C VAL A 774 10.42 47.19 39.84
N ASP A 775 9.63 46.12 39.96
CA ASP A 775 9.36 45.47 41.25
C ASP A 775 10.47 44.47 41.65
N PHE A 776 11.21 43.93 40.68
CA PHE A 776 12.28 42.96 40.89
C PHE A 776 13.59 43.33 40.17
N LYS A 777 14.70 43.25 40.90
CA LYS A 777 16.07 43.33 40.37
C LYS A 777 16.45 42.02 39.69
N MET A 778 16.65 42.05 38.37
CA MET A 778 16.93 40.85 37.57
C MET A 778 18.39 40.41 37.56
N ASP A 779 19.31 41.24 38.06
CA ASP A 779 20.76 40.94 38.07
C ASP A 779 21.09 39.69 38.92
N HIS A 780 20.28 39.42 39.95
CA HIS A 780 20.43 38.26 40.84
C HIS A 780 19.65 37.01 40.36
N LEU A 781 18.91 37.09 39.25
CA LEU A 781 18.12 35.97 38.73
C LEU A 781 18.98 34.74 38.35
N PRO A 782 20.17 34.86 37.72
CA PRO A 782 21.02 33.71 37.45
C PRO A 782 21.47 32.98 38.73
N LEU A 783 21.86 33.74 39.77
CA LEU A 783 22.25 33.19 41.08
C LEU A 783 21.10 32.42 41.74
N LEU A 784 19.87 32.94 41.60
CA LEU A 784 18.68 32.24 42.09
C LEU A 784 18.46 30.92 41.34
N VAL A 785 18.64 30.91 40.01
CA VAL A 785 18.50 29.70 39.20
C VAL A 785 19.55 28.65 39.55
N ASP A 786 20.79 29.04 39.86
CA ASP A 786 21.84 28.13 40.33
C ASP A 786 21.44 27.46 41.66
N LYS A 787 20.83 28.21 42.59
CA LYS A 787 20.26 27.64 43.83
C LYS A 787 19.14 26.64 43.54
N PHE A 788 18.28 26.91 42.55
CA PHE A 788 17.25 25.96 42.10
C PHE A 788 17.82 24.72 41.42
N GLU A 789 18.91 24.83 40.67
CA GLU A 789 19.64 23.69 40.09
C GLU A 789 20.15 22.77 41.20
N ARG A 790 20.79 23.35 42.24
CA ARG A 790 21.26 22.58 43.40
C ARG A 790 20.12 21.92 44.17
N LEU A 791 19.02 22.64 44.38
CA LEU A 791 17.82 22.09 45.03
C LEU A 791 17.25 20.92 44.22
N ALA A 792 17.12 21.05 42.90
CA ALA A 792 16.60 20.00 42.03
C ALA A 792 17.48 18.75 42.04
N GLU A 793 18.82 18.89 42.09
CA GLU A 793 19.77 17.78 42.22
C GLU A 793 19.56 16.97 43.51
N ILE A 794 19.45 17.67 44.65
CA ILE A 794 19.24 17.03 45.95
C ILE A 794 17.88 16.32 45.99
N LEU A 795 16.83 17.00 45.53
CA LEU A 795 15.48 16.43 45.46
C LEU A 795 15.42 15.21 44.53
N TYR A 796 16.19 15.20 43.43
CA TYR A 796 16.27 14.06 42.52
C TYR A 796 16.95 12.84 43.16
N SER A 797 18.01 13.06 43.94
CA SER A 797 18.70 11.98 44.67
C SER A 797 17.86 11.37 45.82
N ASN A 798 16.97 12.18 46.42
CA ASN A 798 16.02 11.82 47.48
C ASN A 798 16.65 11.01 48.64
N LYS A 799 17.88 11.35 49.04
CA LYS A 799 18.60 10.72 50.15
C LYS A 799 18.23 11.36 51.49
N GLN A 800 17.91 10.56 52.50
CA GLN A 800 17.46 11.04 53.82
C GLN A 800 18.47 11.95 54.54
N GLY A 801 19.78 11.74 54.36
CA GLY A 801 20.84 12.53 55.00
C GLY A 801 20.96 13.98 54.49
N LEU A 802 20.25 14.36 53.43
CA LEU A 802 20.33 15.70 52.83
C LEU A 802 19.20 16.63 53.28
N GLN A 803 18.39 16.22 54.27
CA GLN A 803 17.23 17.00 54.72
C GLN A 803 17.63 18.40 55.23
N TYR A 804 18.74 18.51 55.97
CA TYR A 804 19.24 19.79 56.47
C TYR A 804 19.72 20.71 55.34
N GLU A 805 20.37 20.16 54.32
CA GLU A 805 20.81 20.91 53.12
C GLU A 805 19.61 21.45 52.33
N VAL A 806 18.52 20.68 52.22
CA VAL A 806 17.27 21.15 51.61
C VAL A 806 16.67 22.32 52.39
N THR A 807 16.67 22.26 53.72
CA THR A 807 16.15 23.34 54.58
C THR A 807 16.94 24.64 54.37
N ILE A 808 18.28 24.57 54.41
CA ILE A 808 19.15 25.73 54.19
C ILE A 808 18.91 26.32 52.80
N LEU A 809 18.89 25.48 51.76
CA LEU A 809 18.70 25.97 50.38
C LEU A 809 17.32 26.61 50.17
N LEU A 810 16.26 26.11 50.82
CA LEU A 810 14.94 26.73 50.74
C LEU A 810 14.92 28.09 51.43
N GLN A 811 15.59 28.22 52.57
CA GLN A 811 15.75 29.50 53.27
C GLN A 811 16.56 30.48 52.41
N ASP A 812 17.70 30.05 51.88
CA ASP A 812 18.56 30.85 50.99
C ASP A 812 17.85 31.31 49.70
N ILE A 813 16.94 30.49 49.16
CA ILE A 813 16.12 30.86 47.98
C ILE A 813 15.13 31.95 48.35
N ILE A 814 14.46 31.83 49.50
CA ILE A 814 13.47 32.80 49.96
C ILE A 814 14.14 34.11 50.37
N ASP A 815 15.28 34.04 51.06
CA ASP A 815 16.05 35.21 51.46
C ASP A 815 16.56 35.99 50.24
N THR A 816 17.10 35.31 49.22
CA THR A 816 17.49 35.98 47.97
C THR A 816 16.29 36.57 47.22
N LEU A 817 15.14 35.92 47.24
CA LEU A 817 13.93 36.47 46.62
C LEU A 817 13.43 37.74 47.33
N ILE A 818 13.43 37.77 48.67
CA ILE A 818 12.89 38.88 49.46
C ILE A 818 13.91 40.01 49.62
N GLN A 819 15.15 39.70 49.97
CA GLN A 819 16.17 40.70 50.33
C GLN A 819 16.97 41.21 49.13
N ASP A 820 17.35 40.31 48.21
CA ASP A 820 18.25 40.66 47.10
C ASP A 820 17.49 41.07 45.82
N MET A 821 16.35 40.43 45.55
CA MET A 821 15.59 40.65 44.30
C MET A 821 14.43 41.65 44.44
N LEU A 822 13.64 41.62 45.52
CA LEU A 822 12.42 42.42 45.62
C LEU A 822 12.73 43.87 46.04
N VAL A 823 12.23 44.86 45.29
CA VAL A 823 12.56 46.28 45.54
C VAL A 823 11.84 46.86 46.77
N ASP A 824 10.58 46.46 47.00
CA ASP A 824 9.77 46.82 48.18
C ASP A 824 9.55 45.63 49.13
N ALA A 825 10.65 45.15 49.73
CA ALA A 825 10.65 43.99 50.63
C ALA A 825 9.77 44.20 51.88
N GLN A 826 9.57 45.45 52.30
CA GLN A 826 8.80 45.82 53.49
C GLN A 826 7.32 45.47 53.34
N SER A 827 6.73 45.66 52.15
CA SER A 827 5.34 45.31 51.88
C SER A 827 5.01 43.82 52.08
N VAL A 828 5.98 42.93 51.79
CA VAL A 828 5.85 41.47 51.97
C VAL A 828 6.07 41.10 53.43
N LEU A 829 7.06 41.73 54.09
CA LEU A 829 7.35 41.51 55.52
C LEU A 829 6.18 41.96 56.41
N ASP A 830 5.50 43.06 56.08
CA ASP A 830 4.36 43.58 56.83
C ASP A 830 3.12 42.66 56.73
N GLN A 831 2.91 42.01 55.57
CA GLN A 831 1.87 41.00 55.40
C GLN A 831 2.14 39.70 56.17
N ILE A 832 3.42 39.41 56.46
CA ILE A 832 3.84 38.24 57.23
C ILE A 832 3.71 38.51 58.74
N ASN A 833 4.13 39.70 59.19
CA ASN A 833 4.14 40.12 60.59
C ASN A 833 2.73 40.29 61.21
N TYR A 834 1.68 40.52 60.40
CA TYR A 834 0.30 40.56 60.89
C TYR A 834 -0.24 39.21 61.44
N SER A 835 0.55 38.13 61.37
CA SER A 835 0.14 36.76 61.70
C SER A 835 0.96 36.10 62.81
N GLU A 836 1.59 36.87 63.70
CA GLU A 836 2.17 36.33 64.93
C GLU A 836 1.08 35.98 65.95
N THR A 837 0.83 34.67 66.14
CA THR A 837 0.14 34.15 67.33
C THR A 837 1.04 34.38 68.54
N LEU A 838 0.59 35.24 69.46
CA LEU A 838 1.06 35.34 70.83
C LEU A 838 0.96 33.96 71.50
N ILE A 839 2.10 33.29 71.71
CA ILE A 839 2.18 32.17 72.65
C ILE A 839 2.49 32.78 74.01
N SER A 840 1.54 32.70 74.95
CA SER A 840 1.78 33.07 76.35
C SER A 840 2.39 31.86 77.07
N ASP A 841 3.65 31.99 77.50
CA ASP A 841 4.18 31.17 78.59
C ASP A 841 4.20 31.99 79.88
N ASN A 842 3.91 31.32 80.99
CA ASN A 842 3.47 31.89 82.27
C ASN A 842 4.57 32.54 83.13
N ASP A 843 5.77 32.80 82.61
CA ASP A 843 6.85 33.43 83.38
C ASP A 843 7.34 34.69 82.66
N GLY A 844 7.24 35.84 83.33
CA GLY A 844 7.33 37.16 82.72
C GLY A 844 8.75 37.58 82.31
N ALA A 845 9.20 37.09 81.16
CA ALA A 845 10.32 37.64 80.39
C ALA A 845 9.92 37.71 78.91
N PHE A 846 9.72 38.93 78.39
CA PHE A 846 9.45 39.15 76.96
C PHE A 846 10.75 39.16 76.17
N ASP A 847 11.13 38.03 75.56
CA ASP A 847 12.08 38.01 74.45
C ASP A 847 11.32 37.85 73.12
N TYR A 848 11.51 38.82 72.22
CA TYR A 848 11.06 38.74 70.83
C TYR A 848 11.88 37.67 70.09
N TYR A 849 11.45 36.41 70.13
CA TYR A 849 11.98 35.39 69.24
C TYR A 849 11.33 35.56 67.86
N LYS A 850 12.07 36.10 66.89
CA LYS A 850 11.76 35.89 65.47
C LYS A 850 12.05 34.41 65.15
N PRO A 851 11.06 33.54 64.91
CA PRO A 851 11.37 32.19 64.45
C PRO A 851 11.98 32.28 63.05
N GLU A 852 13.20 31.75 62.88
CA GLU A 852 13.79 31.57 61.55
C GLU A 852 12.86 30.71 60.69
N LEU A 853 12.63 31.13 59.44
CA LEU A 853 11.82 30.38 58.47
C LEU A 853 12.40 28.96 58.32
N PHE A 854 11.55 27.94 58.37
CA PHE A 854 11.93 26.52 58.33
C PHE A 854 12.73 25.97 59.54
N ALA A 855 13.07 26.79 60.54
CA ALA A 855 13.69 26.29 61.78
C ALA A 855 12.71 25.44 62.61
N SER A 856 13.19 24.29 63.10
CA SER A 856 12.41 23.33 63.89
C SER A 856 12.45 23.70 65.38
N ILE A 857 11.43 24.40 65.88
CA ILE A 857 11.27 24.69 67.32
C ILE A 857 10.64 23.50 68.07
N SER A 858 10.06 22.52 67.37
CA SER A 858 9.56 21.26 67.93
C SER A 858 9.94 20.07 67.04
N SER A 859 9.86 18.85 67.56
CA SER A 859 10.23 17.56 66.94
C SER A 859 9.45 17.18 65.66
N ILE A 860 8.79 18.14 65.02
CA ILE A 860 8.02 18.01 63.77
C ILE A 860 8.76 18.78 62.68
N SER A 861 9.34 18.07 61.71
CA SER A 861 9.97 18.70 60.54
C SER A 861 8.94 19.45 59.70
N LYS A 862 9.18 20.74 59.44
CA LYS A 862 8.31 21.59 58.61
C LYS A 862 8.36 21.27 57.10
N ILE A 863 9.22 20.33 56.70
CA ILE A 863 9.45 19.90 55.31
C ILE A 863 9.16 18.40 55.17
N ARG A 864 8.52 18.02 54.07
CA ARG A 864 8.22 16.63 53.69
C ARG A 864 9.36 16.02 52.84
N PHE A 865 10.47 15.67 53.48
CA PHE A 865 11.61 15.04 52.81
C PHE A 865 12.23 13.93 53.69
N PRO A 866 12.53 12.74 53.14
CA PRO A 866 12.34 12.29 51.76
C PRO A 866 10.87 12.04 51.40
N PHE A 867 10.51 12.21 50.12
CA PHE A 867 9.16 11.91 49.64
C PHE A 867 9.06 10.45 49.14
N PRO A 868 7.85 9.84 49.09
CA PRO A 868 7.68 8.45 48.67
C PRO A 868 8.32 8.15 47.31
N ALA A 869 8.95 6.98 47.18
CA ALA A 869 9.70 6.58 45.98
C ALA A 869 8.85 6.47 44.69
N SER A 870 7.51 6.45 44.83
CA SER A 870 6.54 6.45 43.74
C SER A 870 5.52 7.56 43.92
N GLY A 871 5.30 8.38 42.89
CA GLY A 871 4.27 9.41 42.87
C GLY A 871 4.51 10.50 41.83
N PRO A 872 3.51 11.36 41.55
CA PRO A 872 3.61 12.45 40.57
C PRO A 872 4.69 13.47 40.92
N LEU A 873 4.99 13.64 42.21
CA LEU A 873 6.06 14.54 42.67
C LEU A 873 7.44 14.12 42.17
N LYS A 874 7.73 12.81 42.09
CA LYS A 874 9.02 12.31 41.58
C LYS A 874 9.20 12.65 40.10
N GLU A 875 8.14 12.52 39.31
CA GLU A 875 8.15 12.90 37.89
C GLU A 875 8.29 14.41 37.71
N GLN A 876 7.64 15.21 38.57
CA GLN A 876 7.78 16.68 38.57
C GLN A 876 9.22 17.11 38.92
N VAL A 877 9.82 16.53 39.96
CA VAL A 877 11.21 16.78 40.36
C VAL A 877 12.18 16.35 39.26
N LYS A 878 11.98 15.15 38.67
CA LYS A 878 12.77 14.66 37.55
C LYS A 878 12.68 15.59 36.34
N ARG A 879 11.48 16.08 36.01
CA ARG A 879 11.27 17.04 34.92
C ARG A 879 11.96 18.37 35.21
N LEU A 880 11.87 18.89 36.43
CA LEU A 880 12.53 20.13 36.83
C LEU A 880 14.06 19.99 36.72
N TYR A 881 14.62 18.91 37.27
CA TYR A 881 16.04 18.59 37.17
C TYR A 881 16.53 18.53 35.72
N LEU A 882 15.79 17.83 34.85
CA LEU A 882 16.14 17.75 33.43
C LEU A 882 15.98 19.09 32.71
N LEU A 883 14.99 19.92 33.06
CA LEU A 883 14.80 21.25 32.46
C LEU A 883 16.00 22.17 32.73
N LEU A 884 16.56 22.12 33.94
CA LEU A 884 17.69 22.96 34.37
C LEU A 884 19.04 22.41 33.89
N ASN A 885 19.25 21.08 33.95
CA ASN A 885 20.59 20.50 33.78
C ASN A 885 20.87 20.00 32.36
N THR A 886 19.89 20.04 31.44
CA THR A 886 20.09 19.57 30.06
C THR A 886 20.83 20.62 29.23
N LYS A 887 22.17 20.51 29.19
CA LYS A 887 23.08 21.36 28.39
C LYS A 887 23.33 20.86 26.96
N GLU A 888 22.66 19.77 26.55
CA GLU A 888 22.91 19.09 25.28
C GLU A 888 22.59 19.94 24.04
N LYS A 889 23.27 19.66 22.92
CA LYS A 889 22.86 20.12 21.60
C LYS A 889 21.53 19.46 21.27
N ALA A 890 20.43 20.12 21.60
CA ALA A 890 19.09 19.59 21.37
C ALA A 890 18.76 19.25 19.89
N ALA A 891 19.64 19.55 18.92
CA ALA A 891 19.55 19.08 17.54
C ALA A 891 19.92 17.61 17.35
N GLU A 892 20.65 17.02 18.31
CA GLU A 892 21.20 15.66 18.25
C GLU A 892 20.35 14.62 19.00
N VAL A 893 19.23 15.01 19.62
CA VAL A 893 18.32 14.10 20.34
C VAL A 893 17.20 13.61 19.40
N PRO A 894 16.97 12.28 19.26
CA PRO A 894 17.77 11.17 19.79
C PRO A 894 19.07 10.96 18.98
N SER A 895 20.09 10.43 19.66
CA SER A 895 21.43 10.15 19.12
C SER A 895 21.40 9.14 17.96
N ASN A 896 20.67 8.04 18.16
CA ASN A 896 20.54 6.95 17.19
C ASN A 896 20.00 7.44 15.83
N SER A 897 20.67 7.05 14.74
CA SER A 897 20.34 7.48 13.37
C SER A 897 19.02 6.90 12.86
N GLU A 898 18.69 5.67 13.23
CA GLU A 898 17.46 4.98 12.84
C GLU A 898 16.24 5.60 13.53
N ALA A 899 16.34 5.96 14.81
CA ALA A 899 15.32 6.70 15.53
C ALA A 899 15.04 8.06 14.85
N ARG A 900 16.09 8.82 14.50
CA ARG A 900 15.97 10.09 13.77
C ARG A 900 15.28 9.90 12.42
N ARG A 901 15.69 8.89 11.64
CA ARG A 901 15.10 8.57 10.33
C ARG A 901 13.60 8.29 10.45
N ARG A 902 13.18 7.46 11.42
CA ARG A 902 11.77 7.10 11.62
C ARG A 902 10.92 8.29 12.06
N ILE A 903 11.43 9.15 12.94
CA ILE A 903 10.73 10.38 13.38
C ILE A 903 10.59 11.37 12.23
N SER A 904 11.65 11.62 11.48
CA SER A 904 11.61 12.50 10.30
C SER A 904 10.66 11.96 9.24
N PHE A 905 10.64 10.63 9.01
CA PHE A 905 9.69 10.00 8.10
C PHE A 905 8.23 10.15 8.57
N PHE A 906 7.95 9.91 9.85
CA PHE A 906 6.63 10.12 10.45
C PHE A 906 6.17 11.58 10.29
N ALA A 907 7.02 12.54 10.64
CA ALA A 907 6.73 13.95 10.48
C ALA A 907 6.46 14.32 9.02
N THR A 908 7.35 13.92 8.09
CA THR A 908 7.18 14.21 6.65
C THR A 908 5.87 13.65 6.12
N SER A 909 5.52 12.41 6.49
CA SER A 909 4.30 11.75 6.03
C SER A 909 3.03 12.52 6.38
N LEU A 910 3.00 13.21 7.54
CA LEU A 910 1.87 14.05 7.94
C LEU A 910 1.71 15.30 7.06
N PHE A 911 2.80 15.84 6.51
CA PHE A 911 2.77 17.02 5.62
C PHE A 911 2.54 16.66 4.14
N MET A 912 2.66 15.37 3.78
CA MET A 912 2.28 14.91 2.45
C MET A 912 0.76 14.95 2.24
N ASP A 913 0.34 14.81 0.99
CA ASP A 913 -1.08 14.68 0.64
C ASP A 913 -1.63 13.33 1.13
N MET A 914 -2.23 13.36 2.32
CA MET A 914 -2.80 12.19 3.00
C MET A 914 -4.32 12.32 3.13
N PRO A 915 -5.11 11.31 2.72
CA PRO A 915 -6.56 11.35 2.90
C PRO A 915 -6.93 11.30 4.39
N ALA A 916 -8.06 11.90 4.75
CA ALA A 916 -8.55 11.86 6.13
C ALA A 916 -8.92 10.43 6.54
N ALA A 917 -8.41 10.00 7.70
CA ALA A 917 -8.64 8.66 8.23
C ALA A 917 -10.11 8.47 8.67
N PRO A 918 -10.77 7.38 8.24
CA PRO A 918 -12.04 6.96 8.84
C PRO A 918 -11.81 6.44 10.26
N LYS A 919 -12.90 6.31 11.04
CA LYS A 919 -12.85 5.57 12.32
C LYS A 919 -12.39 4.13 12.07
N VAL A 920 -11.67 3.51 13.01
CA VAL A 920 -11.19 2.12 12.88
C VAL A 920 -12.36 1.18 12.57
N ARG A 921 -13.51 1.39 13.22
CA ARG A 921 -14.76 0.66 12.95
C ARG A 921 -15.17 0.67 11.47
N SER A 922 -15.02 1.80 10.78
CA SER A 922 -15.35 1.97 9.36
C SER A 922 -14.14 1.85 8.42
N MET A 923 -12.99 1.39 8.90
CA MET A 923 -11.83 1.08 8.06
C MET A 923 -12.07 -0.20 7.24
N LEU A 924 -11.45 -0.31 6.06
CA LEU A 924 -11.32 -1.56 5.33
C LEU A 924 -10.41 -2.54 6.10
N SER A 925 -10.81 -3.79 6.20
CA SER A 925 -9.94 -4.85 6.72
C SER A 925 -8.88 -5.21 5.68
N PHE A 926 -7.66 -5.51 6.12
CA PHE A 926 -6.60 -6.00 5.26
C PHE A 926 -5.85 -7.16 5.94
N SER A 927 -5.22 -7.98 5.12
CA SER A 927 -4.46 -9.14 5.57
C SER A 927 -3.08 -9.12 4.94
N ILE A 928 -2.05 -9.46 5.71
CA ILE A 928 -0.68 -9.58 5.22
C ILE A 928 -0.35 -11.06 5.11
N VAL A 929 0.30 -11.45 4.01
CA VAL A 929 0.83 -12.80 3.81
C VAL A 929 2.32 -12.71 3.54
N THR A 930 3.12 -13.38 4.35
CA THR A 930 4.57 -13.52 4.13
C THR A 930 4.85 -14.97 3.70
N PRO A 931 5.25 -15.21 2.44
CA PRO A 931 5.64 -16.54 2.00
C PRO A 931 6.96 -16.95 2.64
N TYR A 932 7.04 -18.17 3.16
CA TYR A 932 8.18 -18.67 3.92
C TYR A 932 8.41 -20.16 3.65
N PHE A 933 9.55 -20.55 3.11
CA PHE A 933 9.82 -21.97 2.92
C PHE A 933 10.40 -22.59 4.19
N MET A 934 11.61 -22.14 4.55
CA MET A 934 12.40 -22.54 5.72
C MET A 934 13.45 -21.44 5.96
N GLU A 935 13.49 -20.85 7.15
CA GLU A 935 14.54 -19.95 7.64
C GLU A 935 14.71 -20.14 9.16
N GLU A 936 15.67 -19.44 9.74
CA GLU A 936 15.84 -19.40 11.19
C GLU A 936 14.95 -18.31 11.82
N VAL A 937 14.26 -18.66 12.89
CA VAL A 937 13.42 -17.71 13.63
C VAL A 937 14.23 -17.02 14.73
N LYS A 938 15.01 -17.80 15.47
CA LYS A 938 15.78 -17.36 16.63
C LYS A 938 17.17 -17.98 16.56
N PHE A 939 18.20 -17.19 16.82
CA PHE A 939 19.56 -17.76 16.97
C PHE A 939 19.60 -18.74 18.15
N SER A 940 20.33 -19.84 18.01
CA SER A 940 20.67 -20.70 19.14
C SER A 940 21.71 -20.02 20.05
N ASP A 941 21.81 -20.49 21.30
CA ASP A 941 22.82 -19.95 22.24
C ASP A 941 24.24 -20.30 21.76
N GLU A 942 24.39 -21.49 21.16
CA GLU A 942 25.64 -21.98 20.56
C GLU A 942 26.06 -21.12 19.36
N GLU A 943 25.14 -20.83 18.43
CA GLU A 943 25.43 -19.95 17.28
C GLU A 943 25.92 -18.57 17.72
N LEU A 944 25.24 -17.96 18.70
CA LEU A 944 25.57 -16.60 19.16
C LEU A 944 26.98 -16.48 19.74
N HIS A 945 27.47 -17.56 20.35
CA HIS A 945 28.75 -17.64 21.03
C HIS A 945 29.80 -18.44 20.24
N SER A 946 29.44 -18.97 19.07
CA SER A 946 30.37 -19.72 18.23
C SER A 946 31.41 -18.78 17.59
N ASP A 947 32.69 -19.10 17.77
CA ASP A 947 33.83 -18.32 17.25
C ASP A 947 34.33 -18.89 15.90
N GLN A 948 33.43 -19.22 14.97
CA GLN A 948 33.83 -19.83 13.69
C GLN A 948 34.71 -18.89 12.83
N ASP A 949 34.55 -17.57 12.95
CA ASP A 949 35.26 -16.54 12.18
C ASP A 949 35.89 -15.45 13.10
N GLU A 950 36.81 -15.84 13.99
CA GLU A 950 37.59 -14.97 14.90
C GLU A 950 36.81 -14.14 15.96
N ALA A 951 35.49 -13.93 15.79
CA ALA A 951 34.62 -13.28 16.75
C ALA A 951 33.19 -13.84 16.70
N SER A 952 32.61 -14.10 17.87
CA SER A 952 31.21 -14.50 18.01
C SER A 952 30.22 -13.54 17.33
N ILE A 953 29.09 -14.07 16.84
CA ILE A 953 27.99 -13.30 16.24
C ILE A 953 27.50 -12.20 17.20
N LEU A 954 27.44 -12.51 18.49
CA LEU A 954 27.07 -11.52 19.50
C LEU A 954 28.07 -10.37 19.57
N SER A 955 29.37 -10.66 19.59
CA SER A 955 30.43 -9.63 19.57
C SER A 955 30.37 -8.78 18.30
N TYR A 956 30.05 -9.38 17.16
CA TYR A 956 29.83 -8.66 15.91
C TYR A 956 28.63 -7.69 16.00
N MET A 957 27.48 -8.16 16.50
CA MET A 957 26.29 -7.32 16.66
C MET A 957 26.49 -6.17 17.65
N GLN A 958 27.24 -6.39 18.74
CA GLN A 958 27.60 -5.35 19.69
C GLN A 958 28.46 -4.25 19.05
N LYS A 959 29.35 -4.61 18.11
CA LYS A 959 30.18 -3.65 17.37
C LYS A 959 29.38 -2.84 16.35
N ILE A 960 28.37 -3.44 15.70
CA ILE A 960 27.52 -2.73 14.73
C ILE A 960 26.49 -1.83 15.42
N TYR A 961 25.94 -2.26 16.55
CA TYR A 961 24.88 -1.57 17.28
C TYR A 961 25.31 -1.19 18.71
N PRO A 962 26.39 -0.40 18.89
CA PRO A 962 26.91 -0.09 20.22
C PRO A 962 25.90 0.72 21.06
N ASP A 963 25.26 1.71 20.44
CA ASP A 963 24.25 2.55 21.10
C ASP A 963 23.04 1.71 21.54
N GLU A 964 22.58 0.78 20.71
CA GLU A 964 21.41 -0.04 21.04
C GLU A 964 21.73 -1.11 22.10
N TRP A 965 22.96 -1.62 22.11
CA TRP A 965 23.41 -2.55 23.14
C TRP A 965 23.47 -1.88 24.52
N THR A 966 24.02 -0.66 24.59
CA THR A 966 24.03 0.11 25.84
C THR A 966 22.61 0.42 26.35
N ASN A 967 21.69 0.82 25.45
CA ASN A 967 20.29 1.04 25.79
C ASN A 967 19.55 -0.24 26.23
N PHE A 968 19.92 -1.38 25.66
CA PHE A 968 19.40 -2.70 26.04
C PHE A 968 19.82 -3.08 27.46
N LEU A 969 21.10 -2.95 27.79
CA LEU A 969 21.61 -3.18 29.14
C LEU A 969 20.98 -2.21 30.15
N GLU A 970 20.80 -0.95 29.77
CA GLU A 970 20.10 0.05 30.59
C GLU A 970 18.64 -0.32 30.87
N ARG A 971 17.98 -1.06 29.95
CA ARG A 971 16.56 -1.44 30.10
C ARG A 971 16.35 -2.58 31.08
N LEU A 972 17.19 -3.60 30.96
CA LEU A 972 17.07 -4.85 31.72
C LEU A 972 17.81 -4.79 33.05
N GLY A 973 18.75 -3.85 33.20
CA GLY A 973 19.57 -3.72 34.41
C GLY A 973 20.42 -4.96 34.65
N THR A 974 20.51 -5.40 35.90
CA THR A 974 21.34 -6.55 36.30
C THR A 974 20.73 -7.93 35.97
N ASN A 975 19.50 -7.99 35.44
CA ASN A 975 18.74 -9.23 35.26
C ASN A 975 18.59 -9.63 33.77
N VAL A 976 19.69 -9.62 33.01
CA VAL A 976 19.67 -10.03 31.60
C VAL A 976 19.61 -11.56 31.51
N LYS A 977 18.55 -12.12 30.92
CA LYS A 977 18.45 -13.57 30.64
C LYS A 977 19.05 -13.89 29.27
N SER A 978 19.58 -15.10 29.09
CA SER A 978 20.07 -15.57 27.77
C SER A 978 18.96 -15.47 26.69
N GLU A 979 17.70 -15.76 27.04
CA GLU A 979 16.58 -15.59 26.10
C GLU A 979 16.41 -14.16 25.59
N ASP A 980 16.61 -13.15 26.44
CA ASP A 980 16.49 -11.74 26.06
C ASP A 980 17.58 -11.34 25.07
N ILE A 981 18.80 -11.87 25.25
CA ILE A 981 19.93 -11.68 24.33
C ILE A 981 19.62 -12.35 22.99
N ARG A 982 19.13 -13.59 23.01
CA ARG A 982 18.73 -14.32 21.80
C ARG A 982 17.68 -13.56 20.99
N TYR A 983 16.65 -13.01 21.64
CA TYR A 983 15.65 -12.19 20.96
C TYR A 983 16.20 -10.85 20.47
N TRP A 984 17.04 -10.18 21.27
CA TRP A 984 17.67 -8.92 20.88
C TRP A 984 18.50 -9.08 19.61
N ALA A 985 19.29 -10.16 19.52
CA ALA A 985 20.07 -10.52 18.35
C ALA A 985 19.17 -10.91 17.16
N SER A 986 18.16 -11.75 17.41
CA SER A 986 17.26 -12.24 16.35
C SER A 986 16.41 -11.13 15.72
N PHE A 987 16.00 -10.10 16.47
CA PHE A 987 15.29 -8.96 15.89
C PHE A 987 16.15 -8.09 14.95
N ARG A 988 17.47 -8.26 14.96
CA ARG A 988 18.43 -7.52 14.12
C ARG A 988 18.97 -8.39 13.00
N GLY A 989 19.32 -9.64 13.30
CA GLY A 989 19.92 -10.59 12.36
C GLY A 989 18.94 -11.51 11.63
N GLN A 990 17.83 -11.94 12.26
CA GLN A 990 16.91 -12.91 11.66
C GLN A 990 15.74 -12.23 10.94
N THR A 991 15.56 -12.60 9.66
CA THR A 991 14.58 -11.98 8.75
C THR A 991 13.14 -12.21 9.21
N LEU A 992 12.77 -13.44 9.57
CA LEU A 992 11.40 -13.74 9.98
C LEU A 992 11.02 -12.98 11.26
N SER A 993 11.80 -13.11 12.33
CA SER A 993 11.52 -12.46 13.62
C SER A 993 11.40 -10.94 13.49
N ARG A 994 12.29 -10.32 12.72
CA ARG A 994 12.25 -8.88 12.43
C ARG A 994 11.01 -8.49 11.63
N THR A 995 10.65 -9.26 10.61
CA THR A 995 9.49 -8.99 9.75
C THR A 995 8.18 -9.14 10.54
N VAL A 996 8.05 -10.21 11.33
CA VAL A 996 6.88 -10.44 12.18
C VAL A 996 6.70 -9.33 13.19
N ARG A 997 7.77 -8.94 13.90
CA ARG A 997 7.74 -7.81 14.82
C ARG A 997 7.26 -6.52 14.14
N GLY A 998 7.79 -6.21 12.96
CA GLY A 998 7.42 -5.02 12.18
C GLY A 998 5.95 -5.01 11.75
N MET A 999 5.46 -6.12 11.18
CA MET A 999 4.06 -6.24 10.73
C MET A 999 3.08 -6.19 11.90
N MET A 1000 3.47 -6.66 13.08
CA MET A 1000 2.62 -6.61 14.28
C MET A 1000 2.43 -5.19 14.83
N TYR A 1001 3.23 -4.20 14.40
CA TYR A 1001 2.98 -2.80 14.72
C TYR A 1001 1.69 -2.26 14.11
N TYR A 1002 1.22 -2.80 12.99
CA TYR A 1002 -0.10 -2.45 12.44
C TYR A 1002 -1.22 -2.79 13.42
N ARG A 1003 -1.18 -3.99 14.03
CA ARG A 1003 -2.16 -4.38 15.06
C ARG A 1003 -2.10 -3.45 16.27
N LYS A 1004 -0.89 -3.15 16.77
CA LYS A 1004 -0.71 -2.24 17.93
C LYS A 1004 -1.23 -0.84 17.62
N ALA A 1005 -0.96 -0.32 16.42
CA ALA A 1005 -1.44 0.98 15.97
C ALA A 1005 -2.97 1.02 15.83
N LEU A 1006 -3.59 -0.02 15.25
CA LEU A 1006 -5.05 -0.12 15.14
C LEU A 1006 -5.74 -0.17 16.51
N ARG A 1007 -5.17 -0.91 17.46
CA ARG A 1007 -5.66 -0.95 18.83
C ARG A 1007 -5.60 0.44 19.49
N LEU A 1008 -4.50 1.16 19.32
CA LEU A 1008 -4.33 2.53 19.84
C LEU A 1008 -5.32 3.50 19.18
N GLN A 1009 -5.49 3.42 17.87
CA GLN A 1009 -6.43 4.25 17.14
C GLN A 1009 -7.89 3.97 17.53
N ALA A 1010 -8.24 2.69 17.73
CA ALA A 1010 -9.57 2.30 18.20
C ALA A 1010 -9.88 2.81 19.61
N PHE A 1011 -8.85 2.91 20.46
CA PHE A 1011 -8.95 3.57 21.75
C PHE A 1011 -9.25 5.07 21.56
N LEU A 1012 -8.47 5.79 20.75
CA LEU A 1012 -8.69 7.22 20.49
C LEU A 1012 -10.07 7.56 19.89
N ASP A 1013 -10.66 6.64 19.11
CA ASP A 1013 -11.98 6.81 18.51
C ASP A 1013 -13.14 6.69 19.49
N ARG A 1014 -12.94 5.99 20.63
CA ARG A 1014 -13.99 5.67 21.60
C ARG A 1014 -13.95 6.50 22.87
N THR A 1015 -12.76 6.91 23.29
CA THR A 1015 -12.54 7.54 24.58
C THR A 1015 -12.95 9.03 24.53
N ASN A 1016 -13.76 9.47 25.49
CA ASN A 1016 -14.05 10.90 25.69
C ASN A 1016 -12.82 11.61 26.28
N ASP A 1017 -12.67 12.92 26.04
CA ASP A 1017 -11.48 13.72 26.41
C ASP A 1017 -11.04 13.57 27.89
N GLN A 1018 -11.96 13.25 28.81
CA GLN A 1018 -11.67 13.02 30.23
C GLN A 1018 -11.01 11.65 30.55
N GLU A 1019 -11.29 10.61 29.77
CA GLU A 1019 -10.70 9.27 29.96
C GLU A 1019 -9.33 9.13 29.27
N LEU A 1020 -8.99 10.03 28.33
CA LEU A 1020 -7.69 10.06 27.65
C LEU A 1020 -6.50 10.23 28.60
N TYR A 1021 -6.69 10.94 29.72
CA TYR A 1021 -5.61 11.26 30.67
C TYR A 1021 -5.11 10.06 31.49
N LYS A 1022 -5.86 8.95 31.55
CA LYS A 1022 -5.42 7.73 32.27
C LYS A 1022 -4.46 6.86 31.44
N GLY A 1023 -4.33 7.18 30.14
CA GLY A 1023 -3.54 6.42 29.18
C GLY A 1023 -4.03 4.97 28.99
N PRO A 1024 -3.43 4.21 28.06
CA PRO A 1024 -3.75 2.79 27.87
C PRO A 1024 -3.15 1.87 28.96
N VAL A 1025 -2.16 2.36 29.72
CA VAL A 1025 -1.26 1.55 30.58
C VAL A 1025 -1.34 1.96 32.06
N GLY A 1026 -1.85 3.15 32.41
CA GLY A 1026 -1.93 3.64 33.80
C GLY A 1026 -3.03 2.97 34.66
N THR A 1027 -3.57 1.83 34.24
CA THR A 1027 -4.85 1.29 34.75
C THR A 1027 -4.71 -0.10 35.37
N GLU A 1028 -3.58 -0.41 36.01
CA GLU A 1028 -3.40 -1.69 36.75
C GLU A 1028 -3.52 -1.56 38.28
N ARG A 1029 -3.62 -0.35 38.86
CA ARG A 1029 -3.54 -0.14 40.33
C ARG A 1029 -4.85 0.09 41.10
N GLU A 1030 -6.03 0.05 40.50
CA GLU A 1030 -7.31 0.16 41.25
C GLU A 1030 -8.16 -1.12 41.11
N GLN A 1031 -8.18 -1.94 42.16
CA GLN A 1031 -8.77 -3.29 42.19
C GLN A 1031 -10.30 -3.35 41.98
N ASN A 1032 -11.04 -2.24 42.11
CA ASN A 1032 -12.51 -2.23 42.02
C ASN A 1032 -13.10 -1.82 40.66
N LYS A 1033 -12.27 -1.52 39.63
CA LYS A 1033 -12.73 -1.24 38.24
C LYS A 1033 -12.35 -2.31 37.21
N ARG A 1034 -11.87 -3.48 37.67
CA ARG A 1034 -11.34 -4.55 36.80
C ARG A 1034 -12.34 -5.05 35.74
N ASN A 1035 -13.63 -5.13 36.05
CA ASN A 1035 -14.62 -5.71 35.13
C ASN A 1035 -14.93 -4.83 33.90
N ILE A 1036 -14.96 -3.49 34.05
CA ILE A 1036 -15.27 -2.56 32.95
C ILE A 1036 -14.04 -2.33 32.06
N HIS A 1037 -12.84 -2.29 32.64
CA HIS A 1037 -11.60 -2.08 31.88
C HIS A 1037 -11.17 -3.34 31.10
N GLN A 1038 -11.40 -4.52 31.65
CA GLN A 1038 -11.18 -5.78 30.94
C GLN A 1038 -12.15 -5.93 29.75
N SER A 1039 -13.41 -5.46 29.88
CA SER A 1039 -14.35 -5.43 28.74
C SER A 1039 -13.93 -4.45 27.63
N LEU A 1040 -13.41 -3.26 27.96
CA LEU A 1040 -12.96 -2.31 26.94
C LEU A 1040 -11.71 -2.82 26.21
N SER A 1041 -10.72 -3.35 26.95
CA SER A 1041 -9.48 -3.90 26.37
C SER A 1041 -9.77 -5.06 25.42
N THR A 1042 -10.62 -6.01 25.83
CA THR A 1042 -11.01 -7.16 25.00
C THR A 1042 -11.81 -6.75 23.77
N GLU A 1043 -12.65 -5.72 23.86
CA GLU A 1043 -13.37 -5.19 22.71
C GLU A 1043 -12.44 -4.47 21.71
N LEU A 1044 -11.42 -3.75 22.20
CA LEU A 1044 -10.40 -3.13 21.35
C LEU A 1044 -9.55 -4.17 20.62
N ASP A 1045 -9.19 -5.26 21.29
CA ASP A 1045 -8.52 -6.40 20.67
C ASP A 1045 -9.40 -7.05 19.59
N ALA A 1046 -10.68 -7.25 19.86
CA ALA A 1046 -11.63 -7.77 18.87
C ALA A 1046 -11.77 -6.85 17.64
N LEU A 1047 -11.80 -5.54 17.83
CA LEU A 1047 -11.83 -4.58 16.72
C LEU A 1047 -10.54 -4.63 15.90
N ALA A 1048 -9.37 -4.75 16.54
CA ALA A 1048 -8.10 -4.89 15.83
C ALA A 1048 -8.05 -6.21 15.03
N ASP A 1049 -8.45 -7.33 15.64
CA ASP A 1049 -8.42 -8.65 15.01
C ASP A 1049 -9.47 -8.81 13.89
N MET A 1050 -10.55 -8.02 13.91
CA MET A 1050 -11.52 -7.93 12.81
C MET A 1050 -10.95 -7.18 11.58
N LYS A 1051 -10.02 -6.24 11.80
CA LYS A 1051 -9.48 -5.35 10.75
C LYS A 1051 -8.14 -5.81 10.20
N PHE A 1052 -7.33 -6.50 10.99
CA PHE A 1052 -5.99 -6.89 10.62
C PHE A 1052 -5.75 -8.38 10.89
N SER A 1053 -5.24 -9.08 9.87
CA SER A 1053 -4.76 -10.44 10.02
C SER A 1053 -3.36 -10.58 9.40
N TYR A 1054 -2.52 -11.42 10.01
CA TYR A 1054 -1.19 -11.71 9.48
C TYR A 1054 -0.98 -13.21 9.41
N VAL A 1055 -0.60 -13.69 8.23
CA VAL A 1055 -0.38 -15.11 7.92
C VAL A 1055 1.03 -15.31 7.40
N ILE A 1056 1.77 -16.25 7.98
CA ILE A 1056 3.04 -16.75 7.44
C ILE A 1056 2.75 -18.09 6.81
N SER A 1057 3.10 -18.31 5.54
CA SER A 1057 2.99 -19.65 4.95
C SER A 1057 4.31 -20.38 5.11
N CYS A 1058 4.48 -21.20 6.14
CA CYS A 1058 5.65 -22.02 6.39
C CYS A 1058 5.47 -23.46 5.89
N GLN A 1059 5.99 -23.79 4.70
CA GLN A 1059 5.72 -25.08 4.09
C GLN A 1059 6.31 -26.27 4.87
N LYS A 1060 7.52 -26.10 5.44
CA LYS A 1060 8.25 -27.17 6.14
C LYS A 1060 7.85 -27.38 7.61
N PHE A 1061 7.01 -26.51 8.18
CA PHE A 1061 6.61 -26.60 9.58
C PHE A 1061 5.97 -27.94 9.95
N GLY A 1062 5.17 -28.55 9.06
CA GLY A 1062 4.53 -29.83 9.31
C GLY A 1062 5.55 -30.95 9.55
N GLU A 1063 6.56 -31.04 8.68
CA GLU A 1063 7.67 -32.00 8.77
C GLU A 1063 8.55 -31.72 10.00
N GLN A 1064 8.86 -30.46 10.28
CA GLN A 1064 9.64 -30.05 11.46
C GLN A 1064 8.92 -30.42 12.77
N LYS A 1065 7.61 -30.21 12.81
CA LYS A 1065 6.77 -30.56 13.96
C LYS A 1065 6.71 -32.08 14.17
N SER A 1066 6.60 -32.88 13.10
CA SER A 1066 6.64 -34.34 13.22
C SER A 1066 8.01 -34.87 13.65
N ASN A 1067 9.09 -34.20 13.25
CA ASN A 1067 10.46 -34.61 13.56
C ASN A 1067 10.94 -34.11 14.94
N GLY A 1068 10.18 -33.24 15.62
CA GLY A 1068 10.58 -32.65 16.90
C GLY A 1068 11.70 -31.61 16.78
N ASP A 1069 11.80 -30.94 15.63
CA ASP A 1069 12.83 -29.94 15.34
C ASP A 1069 12.66 -28.68 16.22
N ALA A 1070 13.78 -28.09 16.65
CA ALA A 1070 13.82 -26.86 17.45
C ALA A 1070 13.15 -25.68 16.71
N HIS A 1071 13.26 -25.63 15.38
CA HIS A 1071 12.62 -24.59 14.57
C HIS A 1071 11.09 -24.56 14.71
N ALA A 1072 10.46 -25.73 14.90
CA ALA A 1072 9.01 -25.78 15.11
C ALA A 1072 8.62 -25.14 16.45
N GLN A 1073 9.42 -25.34 17.50
CA GLN A 1073 9.19 -24.71 18.81
C GLN A 1073 9.39 -23.20 18.76
N ASP A 1074 10.42 -22.71 18.07
CA ASP A 1074 10.63 -21.26 17.91
C ASP A 1074 9.45 -20.58 17.19
N ILE A 1075 8.83 -21.26 16.21
CA ILE A 1075 7.63 -20.76 15.53
C ILE A 1075 6.42 -20.73 16.48
N ILE A 1076 6.27 -21.74 17.33
CA ILE A 1076 5.20 -21.78 18.35
C ILE A 1076 5.39 -20.66 19.38
N ASP A 1077 6.60 -20.43 19.87
CA ASP A 1077 6.95 -19.32 20.76
C ASP A 1077 6.64 -17.96 20.11
N LEU A 1078 6.94 -17.82 18.82
CA LEU A 1078 6.64 -16.61 18.07
C LEU A 1078 5.12 -16.36 17.95
N MET A 1079 4.33 -17.42 17.72
CA MET A 1079 2.86 -17.34 17.73
C MET A 1079 2.31 -17.01 19.11
N ALA A 1080 2.88 -17.57 20.18
CA ALA A 1080 2.48 -17.27 21.55
C ALA A 1080 2.76 -15.79 21.92
N ARG A 1081 3.88 -15.23 21.45
CA ARG A 1081 4.23 -13.81 21.60
C ARG A 1081 3.27 -12.89 20.83
N TYR A 1082 2.77 -13.33 19.67
CA TYR A 1082 1.93 -12.53 18.78
C TYR A 1082 0.59 -13.23 18.47
N PRO A 1083 -0.46 -13.05 19.29
CA PRO A 1083 -1.70 -13.82 19.19
C PRO A 1083 -2.50 -13.66 17.88
N ALA A 1084 -2.24 -12.62 17.08
CA ALA A 1084 -2.89 -12.44 15.78
C ALA A 1084 -2.09 -13.03 14.60
N LEU A 1085 -0.88 -13.54 14.87
CA LEU A 1085 -0.09 -14.27 13.89
C LEU A 1085 -0.71 -15.65 13.65
N ARG A 1086 -0.74 -16.05 12.39
CA ARG A 1086 -1.21 -17.38 11.95
C ARG A 1086 -0.16 -18.00 11.07
N VAL A 1087 -0.03 -19.33 11.14
CA VAL A 1087 0.92 -20.08 10.32
C VAL A 1087 0.15 -21.03 9.43
N ALA A 1088 0.37 -20.95 8.12
CA ALA A 1088 -0.16 -21.87 7.13
C ALA A 1088 0.96 -22.84 6.71
N TYR A 1089 0.72 -24.14 6.73
CA TYR A 1089 1.71 -25.15 6.34
C TYR A 1089 1.07 -26.32 5.59
N ILE A 1090 1.90 -27.19 5.04
CA ILE A 1090 1.47 -28.43 4.40
C ILE A 1090 1.74 -29.56 5.37
N GLU A 1091 0.69 -30.29 5.73
CA GLU A 1091 0.76 -31.49 6.54
C GLU A 1091 0.79 -32.71 5.61
N GLU A 1092 1.81 -33.55 5.73
CA GLU A 1092 1.90 -34.83 5.04
C GLU A 1092 1.46 -35.94 5.98
N LYS A 1093 0.43 -36.69 5.59
CA LYS A 1093 -0.08 -37.85 6.33
C LYS A 1093 -0.11 -39.07 5.41
N GLU A 1094 0.45 -40.17 5.88
CA GLU A 1094 0.32 -41.45 5.20
C GLU A 1094 -0.99 -42.11 5.63
N ILE A 1095 -1.89 -42.32 4.66
CA ILE A 1095 -3.15 -43.04 4.84
C ILE A 1095 -3.04 -44.36 4.08
N ILE A 1096 -3.47 -45.45 4.69
CA ILE A 1096 -3.51 -46.76 4.02
C ILE A 1096 -4.87 -46.86 3.32
N VAL A 1097 -4.85 -46.84 1.98
CA VAL A 1097 -6.01 -47.08 1.13
C VAL A 1097 -5.72 -48.33 0.32
N ASP A 1098 -6.63 -49.31 0.35
CA ASP A 1098 -6.49 -50.59 -0.39
C ASP A 1098 -5.15 -51.32 -0.15
N ASN A 1099 -4.70 -51.39 1.11
CA ASN A 1099 -3.41 -51.99 1.53
C ASN A 1099 -2.14 -51.34 0.93
N MET A 1100 -2.26 -50.18 0.30
CA MET A 1100 -1.12 -49.41 -0.20
C MET A 1100 -0.97 -48.10 0.60
N PRO A 1101 0.25 -47.70 0.98
CA PRO A 1101 0.47 -46.40 1.59
C PRO A 1101 0.21 -45.30 0.54
N HIS A 1102 -0.67 -44.37 0.87
CA HIS A 1102 -0.96 -43.18 0.08
C HIS A 1102 -0.63 -41.93 0.89
N LYS A 1103 0.24 -41.09 0.33
CA LYS A 1103 0.58 -39.80 0.90
C LYS A 1103 -0.53 -38.81 0.60
N VAL A 1104 -1.16 -38.30 1.65
CA VAL A 1104 -2.17 -37.26 1.59
C VAL A 1104 -1.57 -35.97 2.11
N TYR A 1105 -1.67 -34.93 1.29
CA TYR A 1105 -1.23 -33.58 1.64
C TYR A 1105 -2.46 -32.76 2.04
N SER A 1106 -2.43 -32.18 3.24
CA SER A 1106 -3.46 -31.27 3.72
C SER A 1106 -2.87 -29.88 3.92
N SER A 1107 -3.56 -28.84 3.47
CA SER A 1107 -3.19 -27.47 3.82
C SER A 1107 -3.79 -27.13 5.18
N VAL A 1108 -2.97 -26.70 6.12
CA VAL A 1108 -3.38 -26.45 7.51
C VAL A 1108 -3.04 -25.03 7.91
N LEU A 1109 -3.96 -24.36 8.61
CA LEU A 1109 -3.76 -23.06 9.24
C LEU A 1109 -3.86 -23.21 10.75
N ILE A 1110 -2.87 -22.69 11.46
CA ILE A 1110 -2.81 -22.73 12.92
C ILE A 1110 -2.74 -21.34 13.54
N LYS A 1111 -3.19 -21.26 14.78
CA LYS A 1111 -3.10 -20.11 15.66
C LYS A 1111 -2.83 -20.61 17.09
N ALA A 1112 -1.98 -19.90 17.83
CA ALA A 1112 -1.79 -20.15 19.26
C ALA A 1112 -2.98 -19.59 20.06
N GLU A 1113 -3.61 -20.41 20.90
CA GLU A 1113 -4.59 -19.99 21.91
C GLU A 1113 -4.27 -20.69 23.23
N ASN A 1114 -3.95 -19.91 24.29
CA ASN A 1114 -3.55 -20.42 25.61
C ASN A 1114 -2.38 -21.42 25.59
N ASN A 1115 -1.33 -21.14 24.79
CA ASN A 1115 -0.16 -22.00 24.60
C ASN A 1115 -0.46 -23.38 23.97
N LEU A 1116 -1.65 -23.55 23.39
CA LEU A 1116 -2.03 -24.73 22.61
C LEU A 1116 -2.30 -24.33 21.15
N ASP A 1117 -1.91 -25.19 20.23
CA ASP A 1117 -2.15 -25.00 18.79
C ASP A 1117 -3.62 -25.30 18.49
N GLN A 1118 -4.41 -24.29 18.11
CA GLN A 1118 -5.69 -24.54 17.45
C GLN A 1118 -5.46 -24.77 15.96
N VAL A 1119 -5.95 -25.92 15.48
CA VAL A 1119 -5.74 -26.40 14.11
C VAL A 1119 -7.03 -26.24 13.31
N ILE A 1120 -6.95 -25.55 12.17
CA ILE A 1120 -7.98 -25.57 11.12
C ILE A 1120 -7.38 -26.18 9.87
N ILE A 1121 -7.98 -27.28 9.40
CA ILE A 1121 -7.66 -27.89 8.10
C ILE A 1121 -8.33 -27.04 7.01
N LEU A 1122 -7.53 -26.46 6.12
CA LEU A 1122 -7.98 -25.55 5.07
C LEU A 1122 -8.48 -26.27 3.81
N ALA A 1123 -7.76 -27.30 3.37
CA ALA A 1123 -8.04 -28.07 2.16
C ALA A 1123 -7.37 -29.44 2.21
#